data_AF-A0A819A0I6-F1
#
_entry.id   AF-A0A819A0I6-F1
#
_cell.length_a   1.000
_cell.length_b   1.000
_cell.length_c   1.000
_cell.angle_alpha   90.00
_cell.angle_beta   90.00
_cell.angle_gamma   90.00
#
_symmetry.space_group_name_H-M   'P 1'
#
loop_
_entity.id
_entity.type
_entity.pdbx_description
1 polymer ?
#
loop_
_entity_poly.entity_id
_entity_poly.type
_entity_poly.pdbx_seq_one_letter_code
_entity_poly.pdbx_strand_id
1 'polypeptide(L)'
;MSGSEFNQETSVSSNPFMNSNNTTIRSSDVIEPRRRLIQNYSILWLEECMDEARKDYESIWTKLKIITDNINVFKQRDECIDFLTDAQDIECFLIVENATAQQIMLLINDIPQLNSAYVFSNLKSLHEEPTKKWRKVKSVHVDIDDLCQGLQQGIKQYNQNSVAVSFIPVNEIAPTDNLNQLDPTFMYTQIFKDILVNMEHDKQAIKQFIAYCRHHDCGSSKNIDQFEQKYDAASAIWWYTSPSFIYSMLNYALRSMVGDTIINMGFFVHDLHQQILQLHQQQVNSYHGKSFIVYRGQGLTKPNFEKLKKAEGGLMSFNNFLSTSKNKEVSIGYADIALTEPDKVGILFIMSVDPCIKSAPFAFIKEISYFREEDEILFSMHTVFRVGTVKQMENKSQLYQVELQLTSDDDEQLRLLSDRIREETLDSTGWQGLSHLLVKIGQFSKAEELYTVLLEQSSDQDEKAIYYHQLEYIKNDQGDYGKAIWYAEQALEIYQKTLPSNHPNLAPLYNNIGLAYDKMGDYSKTLSYYEKALEIRQITFPSNHPDLANSYNNIGGMHCIRGEYLKALTYYEQALEICQKTLPSNHPDLATSYNNIGSAYYNMREYLKTLRYYEKALEISQKALSPNHPDLAISYNNIGSAYQNMGEYSKALSFLEKALEIYQKTFPSNHPHLAISYNNIGGVYDSMDDYSKALSFYEKAFEIYQKTLPANHFYLAASYSNIGSVYDNMGDYSQTLLCYEKALEIFQKTLSVNHPDSAALYNHIGSVYKKLGENLKAVSFLEKALEIYQKSLPYNHPDLTTLYNNIGLVYAKMGEYLKALTFCEKALEIKEKTLPSNHPDLATLYNNIAGVYYNMEDYSKALSYFERALDIWQRALHPTHPHIKMVKGMIEIIKKRIYKENLINKQ
;
A
#
# COMPACT_ATOMS: atom_id res chain seq x y z
N MET A 1 -35.39 -36.66 44.11
CA MET A 1 -34.31 -37.28 44.92
C MET A 1 -33.46 -38.07 43.94
N SER A 2 -32.23 -37.74 43.56
CA SER A 2 -31.16 -36.78 43.89
C SER A 2 -30.28 -36.82 42.62
N GLY A 3 -29.96 -35.74 41.92
CA GLY A 3 -29.07 -34.66 42.35
C GLY A 3 -27.62 -34.98 41.96
N SER A 4 -27.16 -34.47 40.82
CA SER A 4 -25.77 -34.02 40.61
C SER A 4 -25.66 -33.26 39.28
N GLU A 5 -25.54 -31.95 39.41
CA GLU A 5 -25.13 -30.98 38.41
C GLU A 5 -23.74 -31.33 37.86
N PHE A 6 -23.53 -31.12 36.57
CA PHE A 6 -22.21 -30.80 36.02
C PHE A 6 -22.38 -29.66 35.02
N ASN A 7 -21.94 -28.48 35.46
CA ASN A 7 -21.70 -27.31 34.64
C ASN A 7 -20.73 -27.66 33.50
N GLN A 8 -21.11 -27.36 32.26
CA GLN A 8 -20.13 -27.11 31.20
C GLN A 8 -19.96 -25.60 31.09
N GLU A 9 -18.99 -25.07 31.85
CA GLU A 9 -18.32 -23.82 31.53
C GLU A 9 -17.51 -24.05 30.24
N THR A 10 -17.95 -23.45 29.14
CA THR A 10 -17.10 -23.23 27.97
C THR A 10 -16.18 -22.04 28.28
N SER A 11 -15.08 -22.29 28.99
CA SER A 11 -13.96 -21.36 29.11
C SER A 11 -12.89 -21.71 28.08
N VAL A 12 -12.97 -21.08 26.91
CA VAL A 12 -11.82 -21.00 25.99
C VAL A 12 -11.57 -19.52 25.71
N SER A 13 -10.94 -18.86 26.68
CA SER A 13 -10.44 -17.48 26.60
C SER A 13 -8.92 -17.43 26.82
N SER A 14 -8.18 -18.29 26.13
CA SER A 14 -6.72 -18.18 26.09
C SER A 14 -6.30 -17.22 24.98
N ASN A 15 -5.89 -16.00 25.34
CA ASN A 15 -5.22 -15.04 24.44
C ASN A 15 -4.11 -15.75 23.63
N PRO A 16 -4.17 -15.75 22.28
CA PRO A 16 -3.24 -16.46 21.41
C PRO A 16 -1.79 -16.00 21.56
N PHE A 17 -1.55 -14.77 22.04
CA PHE A 17 -0.20 -14.31 22.36
C PHE A 17 0.39 -15.04 23.57
N MET A 18 -0.40 -15.63 24.47
CA MET A 18 0.12 -16.33 25.65
C MET A 18 0.91 -17.61 25.32
N ASN A 19 0.62 -18.26 24.19
CA ASN A 19 1.13 -19.60 23.88
C ASN A 19 2.33 -19.64 22.91
N SER A 20 2.70 -18.54 22.26
CA SER A 20 3.76 -18.53 21.23
C SER A 20 5.21 -18.55 21.76
N ASN A 21 5.43 -18.61 23.08
CA ASN A 21 6.77 -18.46 23.67
C ASN A 21 7.61 -19.75 23.79
N ASN A 22 7.29 -20.83 23.07
CA ASN A 22 8.10 -22.07 23.09
C ASN A 22 8.71 -22.50 21.75
N THR A 23 8.57 -21.73 20.67
CA THR A 23 9.33 -21.96 19.44
C THR A 23 10.48 -20.95 19.36
N THR A 24 11.69 -21.48 19.40
CA THR A 24 12.93 -20.73 19.22
C THR A 24 12.92 -20.14 17.80
N ILE A 25 12.44 -18.90 17.65
CA ILE A 25 12.61 -18.15 16.41
C ILE A 25 14.11 -17.86 16.29
N ARG A 26 14.78 -18.61 15.42
CA ARG A 26 16.04 -18.14 14.82
C ARG A 26 15.67 -16.98 13.91
N SER A 27 15.69 -15.77 14.47
CA SER A 27 15.62 -14.53 13.71
C SER A 27 16.80 -14.49 12.76
N SER A 28 16.55 -14.58 11.46
CA SER A 28 17.48 -14.11 10.44
C SER A 28 17.63 -12.60 10.61
N ASP A 29 18.86 -12.15 10.74
CA ASP A 29 19.26 -10.74 10.87
C ASP A 29 18.73 -9.92 9.69
N VAL A 30 17.59 -9.27 9.87
CA VAL A 30 17.25 -8.00 9.23
C VAL A 30 17.24 -6.99 10.35
N ILE A 31 18.28 -6.16 10.41
CA ILE A 31 18.33 -5.03 11.34
C ILE A 31 17.32 -4.01 10.81
N GLU A 32 16.06 -4.13 11.22
CA GLU A 32 15.12 -3.02 11.06
C GLU A 32 15.65 -1.82 11.87
N PRO A 33 15.62 -0.59 11.31
CA PRO A 33 15.94 0.60 12.09
C PRO A 33 14.95 0.71 13.25
N ARG A 34 15.45 0.79 14.48
CA ARG A 34 14.64 0.90 15.72
C ARG A 34 13.64 2.07 15.62
N ARG A 35 12.40 1.81 15.18
CA ARG A 35 11.29 2.77 15.30
C ARG A 35 10.85 2.82 16.77
N ARG A 36 10.91 3.99 17.39
CA ARG A 36 10.40 4.19 18.77
C ARG A 36 8.90 4.44 18.75
N LEU A 37 8.14 3.49 19.30
CA LEU A 37 6.68 3.38 19.18
C LEU A 37 5.85 4.25 20.14
N ILE A 38 6.41 5.34 20.68
CA ILE A 38 5.74 6.18 21.71
C ILE A 38 5.49 7.62 21.24
N GLN A 39 6.33 8.15 20.36
CA GLN A 39 6.41 9.59 20.13
C GLN A 39 6.29 9.92 18.65
N ASN A 40 5.20 10.59 18.29
CA ASN A 40 5.05 11.30 17.02
C ASN A 40 5.82 12.60 16.97
N TYR A 41 6.80 12.75 17.84
CA TYR A 41 7.68 13.88 17.77
C TYR A 41 9.13 13.53 18.02
N SER A 42 10.00 14.30 17.39
CA SER A 42 11.45 14.24 17.58
C SER A 42 11.93 15.60 18.03
N ILE A 43 12.81 15.61 19.03
CA ILE A 43 13.51 16.84 19.41
C ILE A 43 14.77 16.90 18.56
N LEU A 44 14.90 17.94 17.75
CA LEU A 44 16.09 18.19 16.95
C LEU A 44 16.93 19.22 17.70
N TRP A 45 18.19 18.93 17.94
CA TRP A 45 19.12 19.91 18.48
C TRP A 45 20.15 20.23 17.41
N LEU A 46 20.09 21.44 16.88
CA LEU A 46 21.09 21.95 15.95
C LEU A 46 22.15 22.77 16.69
N GLU A 47 23.39 22.25 16.76
CA GLU A 47 24.53 22.93 17.35
C GLU A 47 25.76 22.84 16.44
N GLU A 48 26.12 23.98 15.84
CA GLU A 48 27.23 24.05 14.86
C GLU A 48 28.62 24.05 15.53
N CYS A 49 28.70 24.28 16.83
CA CYS A 49 29.95 24.45 17.57
C CYS A 49 30.02 23.52 18.79
N MET A 50 30.19 22.21 18.53
CA MET A 50 30.35 21.21 19.59
C MET A 50 31.73 21.33 20.25
N ASP A 51 31.78 21.78 21.50
CA ASP A 51 32.93 21.54 22.38
C ASP A 51 32.50 20.53 23.45
N GLU A 52 32.85 19.26 23.24
CA GLU A 52 32.58 18.14 24.17
C GLU A 52 33.23 18.37 25.56
N ALA A 53 34.08 19.39 25.71
CA ALA A 53 34.67 19.84 26.96
C ALA A 53 33.79 20.80 27.80
N ARG A 54 32.58 21.18 27.34
CA ARG A 54 31.65 21.98 28.17
C ARG A 54 31.19 21.15 29.38
N LYS A 55 31.56 21.60 30.58
CA LYS A 55 31.18 20.97 31.87
C LYS A 55 29.66 20.79 32.07
N ASP A 56 28.86 21.58 31.36
CA ASP A 56 27.41 21.59 31.54
C ASP A 56 26.67 20.67 30.54
N TYR A 57 27.37 20.09 29.55
CA TYR A 57 26.74 19.26 28.50
C TYR A 57 26.08 18.00 29.06
N GLU A 58 26.78 17.25 29.93
CA GLU A 58 26.18 16.09 30.60
C GLU A 58 24.95 16.47 31.44
N SER A 59 24.98 17.65 32.06
CA SER A 59 23.86 18.18 32.85
C SER A 59 22.66 18.51 31.96
N ILE A 60 22.88 19.20 30.84
CA ILE A 60 21.83 19.53 29.86
C ILE A 60 21.24 18.26 29.24
N TRP A 61 22.10 17.33 28.82
CA TRP A 61 21.70 16.06 28.23
C TRP A 61 20.87 15.21 29.21
N THR A 62 21.27 15.19 30.49
CA THR A 62 20.50 14.51 31.54
C THR A 62 19.12 15.15 31.72
N LYS A 63 19.04 16.49 31.70
CA LYS A 63 17.75 17.21 31.81
C LYS A 63 16.84 16.99 30.61
N LEU A 64 17.35 17.00 29.38
CA LEU A 64 16.54 16.73 28.20
C LEU A 64 16.10 15.27 28.12
N LYS A 65 16.93 14.31 28.53
CA LYS A 65 16.57 12.89 28.64
C LYS A 65 15.42 12.62 29.62
N ILE A 66 15.25 13.48 30.63
CA ILE A 66 14.07 13.42 31.52
C ILE A 66 12.78 13.76 30.74
N ILE A 67 12.86 14.63 29.72
CA ILE A 67 11.72 15.01 28.87
C ILE A 67 11.45 13.93 27.84
N THR A 68 12.49 13.51 27.12
CA THR A 68 12.41 12.46 26.13
C THR A 68 13.79 11.88 25.84
N ASP A 69 13.82 10.58 25.56
CA ASP A 69 15.01 9.94 25.01
C ASP A 69 15.17 10.17 23.50
N ASN A 70 14.15 10.71 22.80
CA ASN A 70 14.12 10.93 21.35
C ASN A 70 14.66 12.29 20.91
N ILE A 71 15.98 12.44 21.06
CA ILE A 71 16.71 13.66 20.71
C ILE A 71 17.71 13.34 19.58
N ASN A 72 17.54 13.98 18.43
CA ASN A 72 18.47 13.91 17.31
C ASN A 72 19.34 15.17 17.28
N VAL A 73 20.66 14.99 17.37
CA VAL A 73 21.63 16.09 17.40
C VAL A 73 22.28 16.23 16.04
N PHE A 74 22.22 17.42 15.45
CA PHE A 74 22.79 17.74 14.15
C PHE A 74 23.91 18.76 14.31
N LYS A 75 25.06 18.48 13.68
CA LYS A 75 26.19 19.42 13.60
C LYS A 75 26.12 20.30 12.35
N GLN A 76 25.44 19.82 11.30
CA GLN A 76 25.28 20.51 10.04
C GLN A 76 23.81 20.87 9.81
N ARG A 77 23.58 22.04 9.20
CA ARG A 77 22.22 22.53 8.92
C ARG A 77 21.51 21.71 7.87
N ASP A 78 22.22 21.37 6.79
CA ASP A 78 21.63 20.66 5.66
C ASP A 78 21.11 19.29 6.09
N GLU A 79 21.87 18.54 6.91
CA GLU A 79 21.42 17.27 7.50
C GLU A 79 20.15 17.42 8.37
N CYS A 80 20.05 18.52 9.12
CA CYS A 80 18.87 18.81 9.94
C CYS A 80 17.64 19.14 9.07
N ILE A 81 17.84 19.88 7.98
CA ILE A 81 16.81 20.23 7.01
C ILE A 81 16.34 19.00 6.23
N ASP A 82 17.28 18.15 5.79
CA ASP A 82 16.99 16.89 5.11
C ASP A 82 16.15 16.00 6.02
N PHE A 83 16.56 15.82 7.29
CA PHE A 83 15.76 15.08 8.27
C PHE A 83 14.36 15.68 8.46
N LEU A 84 14.24 17.01 8.60
CA LEU A 84 12.96 17.70 8.73
C LEU A 84 12.05 17.49 7.50
N THR A 85 12.64 17.43 6.31
CA THR A 85 11.91 17.29 5.04
C THR A 85 11.50 15.84 4.78
N ASP A 86 12.34 14.88 5.21
CA ASP A 86 12.12 13.45 5.03
C ASP A 86 11.22 12.83 6.12
N ALA A 87 11.10 13.47 7.30
CA ALA A 87 10.31 12.99 8.42
C ALA A 87 8.78 13.15 8.20
N GLN A 88 8.19 12.36 7.31
CA GLN A 88 6.77 12.52 6.91
C GLN A 88 5.76 12.21 8.03
N ASP A 89 6.12 11.40 9.03
CA ASP A 89 5.18 10.90 10.06
C ASP A 89 5.48 11.42 11.48
N ILE A 90 6.44 12.35 11.64
CA ILE A 90 6.94 12.80 12.94
C ILE A 90 7.00 14.33 12.96
N GLU A 91 6.33 14.96 13.93
CA GLU A 91 6.47 16.40 14.17
C GLU A 91 7.77 16.72 14.92
N CYS A 92 8.49 17.73 14.49
CA CYS A 92 9.79 18.06 15.05
C CYS A 92 9.72 19.30 15.95
N PHE A 93 10.37 19.22 17.11
CA PHE A 93 10.65 20.34 17.99
C PHE A 93 12.12 20.72 17.87
N LEU A 94 12.41 21.88 17.30
CA LEU A 94 13.80 22.30 17.07
C LEU A 94 14.33 23.11 18.25
N ILE A 95 15.49 22.74 18.78
CA ILE A 95 16.33 23.56 19.64
C ILE A 95 17.47 24.09 18.77
N VAL A 96 17.64 25.41 18.75
CA VAL A 96 18.66 26.07 17.94
C VAL A 96 19.38 27.16 18.73
N GLU A 97 20.70 27.26 18.54
CA GLU A 97 21.49 28.35 19.12
C GLU A 97 21.19 29.69 18.41
N ASN A 98 21.13 30.77 19.18
CA ASN A 98 20.74 32.09 18.69
C ASN A 98 21.51 32.58 17.46
N ALA A 99 22.83 32.31 17.37
CA ALA A 99 23.65 32.73 16.22
C ALA A 99 23.22 32.06 14.90
N THR A 100 22.68 30.85 14.98
CA THR A 100 22.27 30.01 13.84
C THR A 100 20.78 30.15 13.51
N ALA A 101 19.97 30.52 14.51
CA ALA A 101 18.51 30.63 14.40
C ALA A 101 18.06 31.50 13.22
N GLN A 102 18.68 32.66 13.00
CA GLN A 102 18.29 33.58 11.93
C GLN A 102 18.44 32.99 10.53
N GLN A 103 19.49 32.19 10.31
CA GLN A 103 19.80 31.65 8.98
C GLN A 103 18.93 30.43 8.69
N ILE A 104 18.74 29.55 9.68
CA ILE A 104 17.93 28.35 9.46
C ILE A 104 16.43 28.65 9.43
N MET A 105 15.91 29.56 10.25
CA MET A 105 14.48 29.86 10.29
C MET A 105 13.96 30.44 8.96
N LEU A 106 14.80 31.09 8.15
CA LEU A 106 14.42 31.52 6.80
C LEU A 106 14.15 30.36 5.84
N LEU A 107 14.73 29.19 6.09
CA LEU A 107 14.61 27.99 5.25
C LEU A 107 13.51 27.05 5.74
N ILE A 108 13.33 26.94 7.06
CA ILE A 108 12.48 25.90 7.66
C ILE A 108 11.14 26.40 8.21
N ASN A 109 10.90 27.71 8.27
CA ASN A 109 9.68 28.26 8.89
C ASN A 109 8.38 27.79 8.22
N ASP A 110 8.43 27.40 6.95
CA ASP A 110 7.27 26.91 6.19
C ASP A 110 7.23 25.38 6.07
N ILE A 111 8.23 24.64 6.61
CA ILE A 111 8.25 23.17 6.59
C ILE A 111 7.15 22.63 7.52
N PRO A 112 6.13 21.89 7.03
CA PRO A 112 5.00 21.43 7.84
C PRO A 112 5.37 20.63 9.08
N GLN A 113 6.40 19.78 8.96
CA GLN A 113 6.88 18.87 10.00
C GLN A 113 7.44 19.60 11.23
N LEU A 114 7.95 20.83 11.08
CA LEU A 114 8.40 21.62 12.22
C LEU A 114 7.19 22.11 13.02
N ASN A 115 6.97 21.57 14.22
CA ASN A 115 5.90 22.05 15.10
C ASN A 115 6.27 23.41 15.69
N SER A 116 7.40 23.46 16.40
CA SER A 116 7.88 24.68 17.05
C SER A 116 9.40 24.66 17.22
N ALA A 117 9.97 25.86 17.27
CA ALA A 117 11.38 26.09 17.48
C ALA A 117 11.61 26.88 18.78
N TYR A 118 12.64 26.49 19.51
CA TYR A 118 13.08 27.07 20.76
C TYR A 118 14.51 27.57 20.60
N VAL A 119 14.72 28.86 20.88
CA VAL A 119 16.04 29.47 20.73
C VAL A 119 16.74 29.49 22.08
N PHE A 120 17.95 28.93 22.15
CA PHE A 120 18.79 28.97 23.35
C PHE A 120 19.91 30.01 23.18
N SER A 121 20.08 30.91 24.16
CA SER A 121 21.06 32.01 24.11
C SER A 121 21.73 32.25 25.46
N ASN A 122 23.06 32.35 25.49
CA ASN A 122 23.82 32.71 26.69
C ASN A 122 23.87 34.23 26.96
N LEU A 123 23.36 35.06 26.05
CA LEU A 123 23.36 36.51 26.17
C LEU A 123 21.94 37.03 26.36
N LYS A 124 21.68 37.64 27.53
CA LYS A 124 20.37 38.21 27.92
C LYS A 124 19.97 39.46 27.14
N SER A 125 20.88 40.04 26.35
CA SER A 125 20.72 41.33 25.69
C SER A 125 20.58 41.19 24.17
N LEU A 126 19.45 41.73 23.66
CA LEU A 126 18.98 41.78 22.27
C LEU A 126 18.33 40.47 21.78
N HIS A 127 17.29 40.62 20.96
CA HIS A 127 16.65 39.59 20.11
C HIS A 127 15.19 39.18 20.39
N GLU A 128 14.45 39.81 21.31
CA GLU A 128 12.99 39.63 21.39
C GLU A 128 12.21 40.21 20.19
N GLU A 129 12.73 41.21 19.48
CA GLU A 129 12.00 41.83 18.33
C GLU A 129 12.15 41.10 16.98
N PRO A 130 13.33 40.59 16.56
CA PRO A 130 13.45 39.85 15.30
C PRO A 130 12.77 38.48 15.32
N THR A 131 12.78 37.79 16.47
CA THR A 131 12.21 36.45 16.65
C THR A 131 10.69 36.45 16.57
N LYS A 132 10.02 37.56 16.96
CA LYS A 132 8.57 37.76 16.78
C LYS A 132 8.09 37.70 15.32
N LYS A 133 9.01 37.81 14.34
CA LYS A 133 8.67 37.68 12.90
C LYS A 133 8.60 36.23 12.43
N TRP A 134 9.19 35.28 13.15
CA TRP A 134 9.21 33.86 12.77
C TRP A 134 8.06 33.13 13.44
N ARG A 135 7.10 32.68 12.62
CA ARG A 135 5.82 32.13 13.11
C ARG A 135 5.98 30.88 13.97
N LYS A 136 7.02 30.07 13.71
CA LYS A 136 7.27 28.81 14.42
C LYS A 136 8.20 28.92 15.63
N VAL A 137 8.79 30.10 15.90
CA VAL A 137 9.60 30.29 17.12
C VAL A 137 8.67 30.57 18.30
N LYS A 138 8.68 29.66 19.28
CA LYS A 138 7.75 29.69 20.42
C LYS A 138 8.29 30.51 21.59
N SER A 139 9.58 30.40 21.87
CA SER A 139 10.23 31.11 22.98
C SER A 139 11.75 31.17 22.83
N VAL A 140 12.35 32.15 23.52
CA VAL A 140 13.79 32.33 23.65
C VAL A 140 14.16 32.11 25.11
N HIS A 141 15.12 31.22 25.38
CA HIS A 141 15.52 30.83 26.72
C HIS A 141 16.99 31.11 26.96
N VAL A 142 17.29 31.57 28.18
CA VAL A 142 18.65 31.86 28.66
C VAL A 142 19.13 30.82 29.67
N ASP A 143 18.19 30.08 30.25
CA ASP A 143 18.43 29.02 31.22
C ASP A 143 17.90 27.68 30.68
N ILE A 144 18.60 26.58 30.99
CA ILE A 144 18.23 25.26 30.49
C ILE A 144 16.98 24.70 31.16
N ASP A 145 16.74 25.00 32.45
CA ASP A 145 15.53 24.57 33.14
C ASP A 145 14.31 25.27 32.54
N ASP A 146 14.43 26.57 32.22
CA ASP A 146 13.39 27.32 31.52
C ASP A 146 13.14 26.76 30.11
N LEU A 147 14.19 26.41 29.35
CA LEU A 147 14.06 25.75 28.03
C LEU A 147 13.34 24.42 28.15
N CYS A 148 13.77 23.58 29.10
CA CYS A 148 13.18 22.27 29.35
C CYS A 148 11.70 22.38 29.73
N GLN A 149 11.33 23.36 30.56
CA GLN A 149 9.94 23.63 30.90
C GLN A 149 9.13 24.08 29.69
N GLY A 150 9.66 25.01 28.88
CA GLY A 150 9.01 25.48 27.65
C GLY A 150 8.78 24.36 26.63
N LEU A 151 9.76 23.46 26.50
CA LEU A 151 9.71 22.28 25.64
C LEU A 151 8.70 21.25 26.15
N GLN A 152 8.71 20.93 27.45
CA GLN A 152 7.71 20.07 28.09
C GLN A 152 6.29 20.61 27.89
N GLN A 153 6.10 21.91 28.06
CA GLN A 153 4.81 22.56 27.85
C GLN A 153 4.36 22.46 26.39
N GLY A 154 5.26 22.67 25.43
CA GLY A 154 4.96 22.53 24.01
C GLY A 154 4.59 21.11 23.60
N ILE A 155 5.33 20.12 24.09
CA ILE A 155 5.04 18.69 23.88
C ILE A 155 3.69 18.31 24.50
N LYS A 156 3.42 18.76 25.73
CA LYS A 156 2.12 18.52 26.38
C LYS A 156 0.97 19.08 25.55
N GLN A 157 1.12 20.31 25.04
CA GLN A 157 0.13 20.95 24.18
C GLN A 157 -0.05 20.20 22.85
N TYR A 158 1.04 19.74 22.23
CA TYR A 158 0.98 18.90 21.05
C TYR A 158 0.17 17.62 21.31
N ASN A 159 0.52 16.85 22.34
CA ASN A 159 -0.19 15.62 22.67
C ASN A 159 -1.68 15.84 22.98
N GLN A 160 -2.04 17.00 23.55
CA GLN A 160 -3.44 17.36 23.82
C GLN A 160 -4.22 17.72 22.54
N ASN A 161 -3.60 18.39 21.58
CA ASN A 161 -4.24 18.80 20.33
C ASN A 161 -4.26 17.69 19.27
N SER A 162 -3.33 16.73 19.36
CA SER A 162 -3.20 15.61 18.44
C SER A 162 -4.16 14.46 18.81
N VAL A 163 -5.46 14.71 18.79
CA VAL A 163 -6.49 13.67 19.01
C VAL A 163 -6.99 13.12 17.69
N ALA A 164 -7.18 11.80 17.66
CA ALA A 164 -7.80 11.11 16.55
C ALA A 164 -9.30 11.43 16.50
N VAL A 165 -9.74 12.10 15.44
CA VAL A 165 -11.15 12.44 15.20
C VAL A 165 -11.55 12.06 13.78
N SER A 166 -12.76 11.53 13.63
CA SER A 166 -13.34 11.22 12.33
C SER A 166 -14.67 11.95 12.15
N PHE A 167 -15.00 12.25 10.90
CA PHE A 167 -16.17 13.05 10.51
C PHE A 167 -16.95 12.32 9.42
N ILE A 168 -18.27 12.31 9.54
CA ILE A 168 -19.20 11.69 8.59
C ILE A 168 -20.30 12.69 8.26
N PRO A 169 -20.30 13.30 7.08
CA PRO A 169 -21.37 14.16 6.58
C PRO A 169 -22.73 13.46 6.45
N VAL A 170 -23.82 14.25 6.40
CA VAL A 170 -25.20 13.75 6.32
C VAL A 170 -25.47 12.88 5.09
N ASN A 171 -24.85 13.19 3.95
CA ASN A 171 -25.20 12.62 2.65
C ASN A 171 -24.35 11.41 2.22
N GLU A 172 -23.42 10.93 3.05
CA GLU A 172 -22.45 9.89 2.67
C GLU A 172 -22.91 8.45 2.98
N ILE A 173 -24.10 8.26 3.56
CA ILE A 173 -24.56 6.93 3.99
C ILE A 173 -25.97 6.66 3.46
N ALA A 174 -26.04 6.11 2.25
CA ALA A 174 -27.18 5.38 1.73
C ALA A 174 -26.96 3.86 1.85
N PRO A 175 -28.04 3.03 1.91
CA PRO A 175 -27.96 1.57 2.03
C PRO A 175 -27.18 0.85 0.93
N THR A 176 -26.83 1.53 -0.16
CA THR A 176 -26.08 1.00 -1.31
C THR A 176 -24.67 1.57 -1.47
N ASP A 177 -24.22 2.46 -0.59
CA ASP A 177 -22.95 3.16 -0.77
C ASP A 177 -21.73 2.27 -0.49
N ASN A 178 -20.65 2.49 -1.25
CA ASN A 178 -19.39 1.77 -1.16
C ASN A 178 -18.59 2.23 0.07
N LEU A 179 -18.24 1.29 0.96
CA LEU A 179 -17.46 1.57 2.19
C LEU A 179 -16.06 2.14 1.91
N ASN A 180 -15.54 1.99 0.69
CA ASN A 180 -14.30 2.66 0.26
C ASN A 180 -14.39 4.19 0.27
N GLN A 181 -15.59 4.77 0.43
CA GLN A 181 -15.79 6.22 0.51
C GLN A 181 -15.77 6.78 1.94
N LEU A 182 -15.93 5.93 2.97
CA LEU A 182 -15.90 6.35 4.38
C LEU A 182 -14.47 6.52 4.88
N ASP A 183 -14.27 7.42 5.86
CA ASP A 183 -13.00 7.50 6.61
C ASP A 183 -12.74 6.13 7.29
N PRO A 184 -11.72 5.38 6.87
CA PRO A 184 -11.47 4.03 7.40
C PRO A 184 -11.20 4.05 8.91
N THR A 185 -10.68 5.16 9.43
CA THR A 185 -10.37 5.35 10.85
C THR A 185 -11.62 5.24 11.72
N PHE A 186 -12.77 5.74 11.26
CA PHE A 186 -14.03 5.63 11.97
C PHE A 186 -14.41 4.16 12.15
N MET A 187 -14.45 3.43 11.03
CA MET A 187 -14.84 2.02 10.98
C MET A 187 -13.90 1.16 11.83
N TYR A 188 -12.61 1.30 11.62
CA TYR A 188 -11.60 0.47 12.30
C TYR A 188 -11.58 0.72 13.80
N THR A 189 -11.73 1.96 14.26
CA THR A 189 -11.69 2.25 15.70
C THR A 189 -12.95 1.80 16.43
N GLN A 190 -14.11 1.80 15.76
CA GLN A 190 -15.32 1.15 16.26
C GLN A 190 -15.12 -0.37 16.38
N ILE A 191 -14.60 -1.03 15.34
CA ILE A 191 -14.31 -2.47 15.38
C ILE A 191 -13.28 -2.79 16.48
N PHE A 192 -12.20 -2.02 16.56
CA PHE A 192 -11.19 -2.21 17.61
C PHE A 192 -11.81 -2.08 19.01
N LYS A 193 -12.68 -1.09 19.24
CA LYS A 193 -13.41 -0.98 20.51
C LYS A 193 -14.23 -2.23 20.78
N ASP A 194 -15.07 -2.64 19.82
CA ASP A 194 -15.97 -3.77 19.99
C ASP A 194 -15.22 -5.09 20.24
N ILE A 195 -14.03 -5.24 19.69
CA ILE A 195 -13.17 -6.41 19.94
C ILE A 195 -12.44 -6.26 21.28
N LEU A 196 -11.65 -5.21 21.48
CA LEU A 196 -10.75 -5.06 22.63
C LEU A 196 -11.49 -4.99 23.96
N VAL A 197 -12.66 -4.35 23.98
CA VAL A 197 -13.49 -4.25 25.20
C VAL A 197 -14.07 -5.62 25.60
N ASN A 198 -14.27 -6.52 24.64
CA ASN A 198 -14.86 -7.84 24.88
C ASN A 198 -13.81 -8.97 24.99
N MET A 199 -12.52 -8.67 24.79
CA MET A 199 -11.45 -9.65 24.97
C MET A 199 -11.09 -9.82 26.44
N GLU A 200 -11.03 -11.07 26.91
CA GLU A 200 -10.48 -11.38 28.23
C GLU A 200 -8.94 -11.35 28.17
N HIS A 201 -8.34 -10.67 29.14
CA HIS A 201 -6.90 -10.55 29.28
C HIS A 201 -6.44 -11.06 30.66
N ASP A 202 -5.27 -11.67 30.71
CA ASP A 202 -4.68 -12.20 31.94
C ASP A 202 -3.38 -11.45 32.32
N LYS A 203 -2.74 -11.85 33.42
CA LYS A 203 -1.47 -11.25 33.88
C LYS A 203 -0.30 -11.44 32.91
N GLN A 204 -0.35 -12.43 32.03
CA GLN A 204 0.65 -12.68 31.00
C GLN A 204 0.61 -11.59 29.92
N ALA A 205 -0.56 -11.07 29.56
CA ALA A 205 -0.68 -9.94 28.63
C ALA A 205 0.11 -8.71 29.11
N ILE A 206 0.09 -8.42 30.42
CA ILE A 206 0.87 -7.32 31.02
C ILE A 206 2.37 -7.58 30.85
N LYS A 207 2.86 -8.80 31.12
CA LYS A 207 4.27 -9.15 30.96
C LYS A 207 4.74 -9.03 29.50
N GLN A 208 3.88 -9.40 28.55
CA GLN A 208 4.16 -9.26 27.13
C GLN A 208 4.23 -7.80 26.71
N PHE A 209 3.30 -6.98 27.19
CA PHE A 209 3.37 -5.54 27.00
C PHE A 209 4.67 -4.95 27.57
N ILE A 210 5.09 -5.35 28.78
CA ILE A 210 6.38 -4.92 29.35
C ILE A 210 7.56 -5.35 28.47
N ALA A 211 7.59 -6.60 27.99
CA ALA A 211 8.64 -7.09 27.10
C ALA A 211 8.65 -6.31 25.77
N TYR A 212 7.48 -6.06 25.19
CA TYR A 212 7.29 -5.24 24.00
C TYR A 212 7.82 -3.82 24.22
N CYS A 213 7.49 -3.19 25.35
CA CYS A 213 7.98 -1.87 25.70
C CYS A 213 9.51 -1.84 25.86
N ARG A 214 10.12 -2.86 26.45
CA ARG A 214 11.58 -2.97 26.59
C ARG A 214 12.27 -3.19 25.24
N HIS A 215 11.66 -3.96 24.34
CA HIS A 215 12.23 -4.23 23.01
C HIS A 215 12.23 -2.99 22.12
N HIS A 216 11.18 -2.18 22.20
CA HIS A 216 10.98 -1.02 21.32
C HIS A 216 11.34 0.33 21.97
N ASP A 217 12.03 0.31 23.12
CA ASP A 217 12.37 1.50 23.92
C ASP A 217 11.14 2.41 24.15
N CYS A 218 10.01 1.83 24.57
CA CYS A 218 8.72 2.53 24.71
C CYS A 218 8.61 3.46 25.93
N GLY A 219 9.71 3.74 26.60
CA GLY A 219 9.83 4.72 27.67
C GLY A 219 11.18 4.56 28.36
N SER A 220 11.49 5.44 29.31
CA SER A 220 12.68 5.23 30.14
C SER A 220 12.54 3.91 30.92
N SER A 221 13.64 3.16 31.05
CA SER A 221 13.61 1.87 31.77
C SER A 221 12.97 2.00 33.16
N LYS A 222 13.24 3.12 33.85
CA LYS A 222 12.65 3.44 35.16
C LYS A 222 11.12 3.54 35.12
N ASN A 223 10.55 4.14 34.08
CA ASN A 223 9.09 4.28 33.95
C ASN A 223 8.43 2.94 33.65
N ILE A 224 9.08 2.09 32.83
CA ILE A 224 8.60 0.74 32.52
C ILE A 224 8.64 -0.13 33.78
N ASP A 225 9.73 -0.10 34.54
CA ASP A 225 9.88 -0.85 35.79
C ASP A 225 8.87 -0.39 36.85
N GLN A 226 8.57 0.92 36.90
CA GLN A 226 7.54 1.46 37.79
C GLN A 226 6.14 0.97 37.40
N PHE A 227 5.82 0.91 36.10
CA PHE A 227 4.55 0.36 35.61
C PHE A 227 4.44 -1.13 35.97
N GLU A 228 5.47 -1.93 35.68
CA GLU A 228 5.50 -3.38 36.00
C GLU A 228 5.25 -3.65 37.49
N GLN A 229 5.88 -2.88 38.40
CA GLN A 229 5.78 -3.11 39.84
C GLN A 229 4.47 -2.61 40.46
N LYS A 230 3.87 -1.55 39.88
CA LYS A 230 2.76 -0.82 40.52
C LYS A 230 1.45 -0.84 39.75
N TYR A 231 1.38 -1.54 38.61
CA TYR A 231 0.15 -1.60 37.82
C TYR A 231 -1.05 -2.02 38.67
N ASP A 232 -0.94 -3.17 39.35
CA ASP A 232 -2.00 -3.73 40.22
C ASP A 232 -2.33 -2.86 41.44
N ALA A 233 -1.48 -1.89 41.79
CA ALA A 233 -1.66 -1.01 42.96
C ALA A 233 -2.47 0.27 42.66
N ALA A 234 -2.71 0.57 41.37
CA ALA A 234 -3.44 1.75 40.94
C ALA A 234 -4.49 1.37 39.87
N SER A 235 -5.49 2.23 39.67
CA SER A 235 -6.50 2.01 38.64
C SER A 235 -5.94 2.32 37.24
N ALA A 236 -6.56 1.78 36.19
CA ALA A 236 -6.20 2.09 34.82
C ALA A 236 -6.50 3.56 34.50
N ILE A 237 -7.57 4.12 35.09
CA ILE A 237 -7.88 5.55 35.02
C ILE A 237 -6.74 6.40 35.62
N TRP A 238 -6.17 5.98 36.76
CA TRP A 238 -5.03 6.68 37.36
C TRP A 238 -3.82 6.65 36.44
N TRP A 239 -3.49 5.49 35.85
CA TRP A 239 -2.38 5.37 34.90
C TRP A 239 -2.59 6.21 33.65
N TYR A 240 -3.81 6.22 33.10
CA TYR A 240 -4.18 7.00 31.92
C TYR A 240 -4.09 8.50 32.16
N THR A 241 -4.47 8.97 33.36
CA THR A 241 -4.42 10.40 33.72
C THR A 241 -3.07 10.84 34.30
N SER A 242 -2.22 9.90 34.69
CA SER A 242 -0.89 10.21 35.24
C SER A 242 0.10 10.70 34.17
N PRO A 243 1.15 11.45 34.55
CA PRO A 243 2.28 11.80 33.68
C PRO A 243 3.17 10.59 33.35
N SER A 244 2.60 9.54 32.75
CA SER A 244 3.29 8.31 32.34
C SER A 244 3.35 8.19 30.81
N PHE A 245 4.13 7.22 30.31
CA PHE A 245 4.21 6.96 28.87
C PHE A 245 2.92 6.35 28.29
N ILE A 246 2.04 5.79 29.14
CA ILE A 246 0.84 5.06 28.75
C ILE A 246 -0.14 5.94 27.97
N TYR A 247 -0.42 7.15 28.48
CA TYR A 247 -1.32 8.10 27.81
C TYR A 247 -0.82 8.42 26.39
N SER A 248 0.45 8.79 26.28
CA SER A 248 1.05 9.18 25.01
C SER A 248 1.10 8.01 24.03
N MET A 249 1.50 6.83 24.50
CA MET A 249 1.60 5.61 23.69
C MET A 249 0.23 5.18 23.14
N LEU A 250 -0.81 5.13 23.98
CA LEU A 250 -2.14 4.72 23.55
C LEU A 250 -2.74 5.71 22.56
N ASN A 251 -2.71 7.00 22.88
CA ASN A 251 -3.27 8.04 22.01
C ASN A 251 -2.51 8.15 20.69
N TYR A 252 -1.19 7.88 20.69
CA TYR A 252 -0.41 7.78 19.46
C TYR A 252 -0.86 6.58 18.61
N ALA A 253 -0.94 5.40 19.22
CA ALA A 253 -1.27 4.16 18.54
C ALA A 253 -2.64 4.23 17.87
N LEU A 254 -3.65 4.73 18.59
CA LEU A 254 -5.00 4.94 18.07
C LEU A 254 -5.06 6.00 16.96
N ARG A 255 -4.29 7.09 17.07
CA ARG A 255 -4.24 8.15 16.04
C ARG A 255 -3.57 7.70 14.75
N SER A 256 -2.51 6.93 14.87
CA SER A 256 -1.65 6.55 13.74
C SER A 256 -1.90 5.11 13.29
N MET A 257 -2.94 4.47 13.85
CA MET A 257 -3.36 3.09 13.56
C MET A 257 -2.21 2.08 13.64
N VAL A 258 -1.32 2.26 14.62
CA VAL A 258 -0.19 1.34 14.88
C VAL A 258 -0.73 0.09 15.55
N GLY A 259 -1.19 -0.86 14.73
CA GLY A 259 -1.95 -2.02 15.19
C GLY A 259 -1.19 -2.87 16.21
N ASP A 260 0.12 -3.06 16.04
CA ASP A 260 0.95 -3.78 17.02
C ASP A 260 0.88 -3.17 18.42
N THR A 261 0.96 -1.85 18.51
CA THR A 261 0.85 -1.14 19.79
C THR A 261 -0.58 -1.23 20.34
N ILE A 262 -1.60 -1.06 19.50
CA ILE A 262 -3.01 -1.17 19.92
C ILE A 262 -3.29 -2.55 20.52
N ILE A 263 -2.83 -3.61 19.85
CA ILE A 263 -3.04 -5.01 20.27
C ILE A 263 -2.32 -5.29 21.59
N ASN A 264 -1.04 -4.90 21.72
CA ASN A 264 -0.28 -5.09 22.95
C ASN A 264 -0.85 -4.26 24.12
N MET A 265 -1.51 -3.14 23.83
CA MET A 265 -2.24 -2.33 24.82
C MET A 265 -3.69 -2.78 25.04
N GLY A 266 -4.14 -3.86 24.39
CA GLY A 266 -5.52 -4.34 24.47
C GLY A 266 -6.01 -4.57 25.91
N PHE A 267 -5.16 -5.17 26.76
CA PHE A 267 -5.48 -5.36 28.18
C PHE A 267 -5.73 -4.03 28.90
N PHE A 268 -4.93 -3.00 28.60
CA PHE A 268 -5.05 -1.70 29.24
C PHE A 268 -6.30 -0.96 28.75
N VAL A 269 -6.61 -1.06 27.44
CA VAL A 269 -7.83 -0.51 26.85
C VAL A 269 -9.07 -1.17 27.48
N HIS A 270 -9.04 -2.50 27.64
CA HIS A 270 -10.08 -3.26 28.32
C HIS A 270 -10.25 -2.80 29.78
N ASP A 271 -9.18 -2.80 30.59
CA ASP A 271 -9.23 -2.39 32.00
C ASP A 271 -9.75 -0.95 32.17
N LEU A 272 -9.29 -0.04 31.31
CA LEU A 272 -9.72 1.36 31.31
C LEU A 272 -11.21 1.47 30.96
N HIS A 273 -11.67 0.77 29.93
CA HIS A 273 -13.09 0.74 29.56
C HIS A 273 -13.95 0.18 30.71
N GLN A 274 -13.57 -0.96 31.28
CA GLN A 274 -14.35 -1.62 32.32
C GLN A 274 -14.47 -0.77 33.58
N GLN A 275 -13.40 -0.06 33.97
CA GLN A 275 -13.45 0.88 35.10
C GLN A 275 -14.37 2.07 34.82
N ILE A 276 -14.34 2.63 33.61
CA ILE A 276 -15.27 3.70 33.20
C ILE A 276 -16.70 3.17 33.24
N LEU A 277 -16.97 1.98 32.70
CA LEU A 277 -18.29 1.35 32.68
C LEU A 277 -18.82 1.08 34.10
N GLN A 278 -17.98 0.55 34.99
CA GLN A 278 -18.35 0.29 36.38
C GLN A 278 -18.71 1.59 37.11
N LEU A 279 -17.89 2.64 36.96
CA LEU A 279 -18.19 3.94 37.56
C LEU A 279 -19.42 4.58 36.94
N HIS A 280 -19.61 4.46 35.63
CA HIS A 280 -20.81 4.93 34.93
C HIS A 280 -22.07 4.32 35.57
N GLN A 281 -22.10 3.00 35.74
CA GLN A 281 -23.23 2.29 36.35
C GLN A 281 -23.49 2.73 37.80
N GLN A 282 -22.44 3.05 38.57
CA GLN A 282 -22.58 3.57 39.94
C GLN A 282 -23.11 5.01 39.96
N GLN A 283 -22.71 5.82 38.99
CA GLN A 283 -22.98 7.26 38.96
C GLN A 283 -24.26 7.62 38.20
N VAL A 284 -24.73 6.80 37.26
CA VAL A 284 -25.85 7.14 36.35
C VAL A 284 -27.12 7.56 37.10
N ASN A 285 -27.43 6.89 38.22
CA ASN A 285 -28.61 7.19 39.04
C ASN A 285 -28.57 8.58 39.69
N SER A 286 -27.36 9.12 39.93
CA SER A 286 -27.19 10.45 40.54
C SER A 286 -27.59 11.60 39.60
N TYR A 287 -27.66 11.34 38.29
CA TYR A 287 -28.10 12.33 37.30
C TYR A 287 -29.63 12.41 37.17
N HIS A 288 -30.38 11.48 37.77
CA HIS A 288 -31.84 11.42 37.71
C HIS A 288 -32.43 11.52 36.28
N GLY A 289 -31.72 10.97 35.28
CA GLY A 289 -32.11 11.02 33.87
C GLY A 289 -32.07 12.43 33.24
N LYS A 290 -31.44 13.41 33.90
CA LYS A 290 -31.31 14.76 33.36
C LYS A 290 -30.03 14.88 32.56
N SER A 291 -30.15 15.35 31.31
CA SER A 291 -29.00 15.70 30.49
C SER A 291 -28.18 16.82 31.13
N PHE A 292 -26.87 16.80 30.89
CA PHE A 292 -25.94 17.82 31.36
C PHE A 292 -24.97 18.22 30.24
N ILE A 293 -24.20 19.30 30.47
CA ILE A 293 -23.24 19.83 29.50
C ILE A 293 -21.83 19.63 30.02
N VAL A 294 -20.94 19.20 29.13
CA VAL A 294 -19.49 19.20 29.33
C VAL A 294 -18.81 19.96 28.21
N TYR A 295 -17.59 20.40 28.48
CA TYR A 295 -16.81 21.25 27.60
C TYR A 295 -15.46 20.59 27.29
N ARG A 296 -14.97 20.85 26.08
CA ARG A 296 -13.59 20.53 25.69
C ARG A 296 -13.06 21.61 24.78
N GLY A 297 -11.90 22.17 25.13
CA GLY A 297 -11.15 23.04 24.23
C GLY A 297 -10.08 22.26 23.49
N GLN A 298 -9.93 22.52 22.20
CA GLN A 298 -8.93 21.85 21.38
C GLN A 298 -8.57 22.68 20.14
N GLY A 299 -7.30 22.62 19.73
CA GLY A 299 -6.88 23.10 18.41
C GLY A 299 -7.12 22.05 17.32
N LEU A 300 -7.75 22.45 16.21
CA LEU A 300 -7.84 21.64 14.99
C LEU A 300 -7.02 22.26 13.86
N THR A 301 -6.43 21.42 13.02
CA THR A 301 -5.81 21.88 11.77
C THR A 301 -6.89 22.43 10.83
N LYS A 302 -6.53 23.39 9.96
CA LYS A 302 -7.47 23.95 8.97
C LYS A 302 -8.18 22.87 8.13
N PRO A 303 -7.52 21.80 7.63
CA PRO A 303 -8.21 20.73 6.89
C PRO A 303 -9.26 19.98 7.74
N ASN A 304 -8.93 19.64 8.99
CA ASN A 304 -9.87 18.96 9.88
C ASN A 304 -11.03 19.87 10.27
N PHE A 305 -10.79 21.17 10.41
CA PHE A 305 -11.86 22.14 10.64
C PHE A 305 -12.83 22.25 9.45
N GLU A 306 -12.34 22.20 8.21
CA GLU A 306 -13.21 22.17 7.04
C GLU A 306 -14.01 20.87 6.92
N LYS A 307 -13.42 19.72 7.32
CA LYS A 307 -14.18 18.46 7.46
C LYS A 307 -15.28 18.58 8.52
N LEU A 308 -14.97 19.15 9.69
CA LEU A 308 -15.94 19.39 10.76
C LEU A 308 -17.11 20.25 10.29
N LYS A 309 -16.87 21.34 9.54
CA LYS A 309 -17.95 22.16 8.97
C LYS A 309 -18.85 21.38 8.02
N LYS A 310 -18.27 20.55 7.14
CA LYS A 310 -19.03 19.71 6.21
C LYS A 310 -19.85 18.65 6.93
N ALA A 311 -19.44 18.26 8.13
CA ALA A 311 -20.14 17.30 8.95
C ALA A 311 -21.26 17.91 9.81
N GLU A 312 -21.60 19.20 9.66
CA GLU A 312 -22.76 19.79 10.33
C GLU A 312 -24.05 19.01 10.01
N GLY A 313 -24.75 18.56 11.05
CA GLY A 313 -25.88 17.63 10.96
C GLY A 313 -25.49 16.14 10.86
N GLY A 314 -24.23 15.84 10.56
CA GLY A 314 -23.66 14.48 10.48
C GLY A 314 -23.04 13.99 11.80
N LEU A 315 -22.19 12.98 11.73
CA LEU A 315 -21.53 12.37 12.90
C LEU A 315 -20.07 12.81 13.02
N MET A 316 -19.60 12.85 14.26
CA MET A 316 -18.20 13.02 14.62
C MET A 316 -17.85 12.03 15.72
N SER A 317 -16.75 11.28 15.57
CA SER A 317 -16.23 10.41 16.62
C SER A 317 -14.92 10.95 17.18
N PHE A 318 -14.76 10.83 18.49
CA PHE A 318 -13.44 10.88 19.12
C PHE A 318 -12.93 9.45 19.22
N ASN A 319 -11.90 9.12 18.44
CA ASN A 319 -11.39 7.75 18.31
C ASN A 319 -10.45 7.33 19.47
N ASN A 320 -10.40 8.14 20.53
CA ASN A 320 -9.62 7.93 21.75
C ASN A 320 -10.55 8.01 22.99
N PHE A 321 -10.03 7.69 24.17
CA PHE A 321 -10.72 8.02 25.43
C PHE A 321 -10.79 9.53 25.60
N LEU A 322 -12.02 10.06 25.70
CA LEU A 322 -12.28 11.49 25.60
C LEU A 322 -12.39 12.11 27.00
N SER A 323 -11.42 12.96 27.35
CA SER A 323 -11.44 13.77 28.56
C SER A 323 -12.17 15.11 28.33
N THR A 324 -13.04 15.48 29.27
CA THR A 324 -13.86 16.70 29.23
C THR A 324 -13.97 17.34 30.62
N SER A 325 -14.36 18.61 30.66
CA SER A 325 -14.53 19.37 31.91
C SER A 325 -15.96 19.87 32.09
N LYS A 326 -16.44 19.91 33.33
CA LYS A 326 -17.67 20.66 33.68
C LYS A 326 -17.47 22.18 33.66
N ASN A 327 -16.22 22.64 33.67
CA ASN A 327 -15.88 24.05 33.71
C ASN A 327 -15.60 24.58 32.29
N LYS A 328 -16.38 25.56 31.86
CA LYS A 328 -16.29 26.15 30.52
C LYS A 328 -15.00 26.96 30.35
N GLU A 329 -14.61 27.71 31.37
CA GLU A 329 -13.45 28.60 31.36
C GLU A 329 -12.15 27.81 31.22
N VAL A 330 -12.05 26.66 31.91
CA VAL A 330 -10.92 25.73 31.76
C VAL A 330 -10.79 25.27 30.31
N SER A 331 -11.92 24.89 29.69
CA SER A 331 -11.94 24.46 28.29
C SER A 331 -11.61 25.58 27.31
N ILE A 332 -12.08 26.81 27.54
CA ILE A 332 -11.71 27.97 26.72
C ILE A 332 -10.19 28.19 26.75
N GLY A 333 -9.56 28.04 27.92
CA GLY A 333 -8.11 28.13 28.05
C GLY A 333 -7.37 27.18 27.10
N TYR A 334 -7.84 25.94 26.95
CA TYR A 334 -7.26 24.99 26.00
C TYR A 334 -7.50 25.36 24.53
N ALA A 335 -8.69 25.89 24.20
CA ALA A 335 -8.99 26.34 22.83
C ALA A 335 -8.18 27.58 22.45
N ASP A 336 -7.94 28.49 23.40
CA ASP A 336 -7.17 29.72 23.21
C ASP A 336 -5.70 29.45 22.89
N ILE A 337 -5.11 28.37 23.44
CA ILE A 337 -3.73 27.97 23.13
C ILE A 337 -3.54 27.76 21.62
N ALA A 338 -4.54 27.21 20.93
CA ALA A 338 -4.47 26.96 19.49
C ALA A 338 -4.36 28.26 18.65
N LEU A 339 -4.74 29.41 19.20
CA LEU A 339 -4.62 30.71 18.53
C LEU A 339 -3.15 31.16 18.40
N THR A 340 -2.26 30.55 19.16
CA THR A 340 -0.81 30.80 19.04
C THR A 340 -0.19 30.09 17.83
N GLU A 341 -0.94 29.20 17.18
CA GLU A 341 -0.48 28.42 16.02
C GLU A 341 -1.19 28.89 14.73
N PRO A 342 -0.46 29.39 13.72
CA PRO A 342 -1.07 30.02 12.53
C PRO A 342 -1.87 29.05 11.65
N ASP A 343 -1.62 27.74 11.77
CA ASP A 343 -2.24 26.68 10.97
C ASP A 343 -3.33 25.90 11.68
N LYS A 344 -3.67 26.32 12.90
CA LYS A 344 -4.79 25.76 13.66
C LYS A 344 -5.88 26.78 13.92
N VAL A 345 -7.02 26.23 14.33
CA VAL A 345 -8.22 26.94 14.72
C VAL A 345 -8.59 26.44 16.11
N GLY A 346 -8.88 27.35 17.04
CA GLY A 346 -9.34 26.99 18.37
C GLY A 346 -10.81 26.60 18.33
N ILE A 347 -11.14 25.45 18.90
CA ILE A 347 -12.50 24.94 18.99
C ILE A 347 -12.88 24.73 20.45
N LEU A 348 -14.01 25.31 20.84
CA LEU A 348 -14.73 24.98 22.07
C LEU A 348 -15.89 24.06 21.72
N PHE A 349 -15.74 22.78 22.03
CA PHE A 349 -16.83 21.83 21.97
C PHE A 349 -17.74 21.99 23.18
N ILE A 350 -19.03 22.12 22.93
CA ILE A 350 -20.09 22.13 23.94
C ILE A 350 -20.92 20.87 23.73
N MET A 351 -20.75 19.91 24.62
CA MET A 351 -21.29 18.57 24.47
C MET A 351 -22.50 18.38 25.38
N SER A 352 -23.66 18.12 24.78
CA SER A 352 -24.86 17.70 25.49
C SER A 352 -24.83 16.19 25.71
N VAL A 353 -24.92 15.77 26.97
CA VAL A 353 -24.76 14.38 27.39
C VAL A 353 -26.06 13.92 28.03
N ASP A 354 -26.69 12.91 27.43
CA ASP A 354 -27.78 12.17 28.06
C ASP A 354 -27.21 10.97 28.84
N PRO A 355 -27.30 10.96 30.19
CA PRO A 355 -26.79 9.86 31.00
C PRO A 355 -27.51 8.52 30.77
N CYS A 356 -28.69 8.52 30.12
CA CYS A 356 -29.44 7.28 29.84
C CYS A 356 -28.89 6.48 28.64
N ILE A 357 -28.00 7.06 27.84
CA ILE A 357 -27.37 6.39 26.69
C ILE A 357 -26.31 5.40 27.19
N LYS A 358 -26.60 4.10 27.08
CA LYS A 358 -25.74 3.04 27.61
C LYS A 358 -24.52 2.70 26.74
N SER A 359 -24.59 2.97 25.43
CA SER A 359 -23.54 2.60 24.49
C SER A 359 -22.29 3.49 24.51
N ALA A 360 -22.39 4.63 25.20
CA ALA A 360 -21.29 5.57 25.40
C ALA A 360 -21.02 5.77 26.90
N PRO A 361 -20.40 4.78 27.58
CA PRO A 361 -20.12 4.90 29.01
C PRO A 361 -19.12 6.02 29.29
N PHE A 362 -19.39 6.75 30.38
CA PHE A 362 -18.55 7.84 30.88
C PHE A 362 -18.55 7.84 32.40
N ALA A 363 -17.48 8.39 32.99
CA ALA A 363 -17.34 8.49 34.43
C ALA A 363 -16.84 9.87 34.86
N PHE A 364 -17.37 10.37 35.97
CA PHE A 364 -16.75 11.45 36.73
C PHE A 364 -15.61 10.86 37.56
N ILE A 365 -14.38 11.29 37.31
CA ILE A 365 -13.17 10.56 37.76
C ILE A 365 -12.33 11.28 38.82
N LYS A 366 -12.80 12.41 39.36
CA LYS A 366 -12.07 13.26 40.32
C LYS A 366 -11.38 12.50 41.47
N GLU A 367 -12.03 11.49 42.03
CA GLU A 367 -11.50 10.75 43.20
C GLU A 367 -10.42 9.73 42.84
N ILE A 368 -10.36 9.32 41.56
CA ILE A 368 -9.53 8.21 41.09
C ILE A 368 -8.43 8.69 40.13
N SER A 369 -8.64 9.82 39.45
CA SER A 369 -7.67 10.43 38.56
C SER A 369 -6.39 10.84 39.30
N TYR A 370 -5.31 10.97 38.55
CA TYR A 370 -4.07 11.55 39.06
C TYR A 370 -4.27 13.02 39.49
N PHE A 371 -5.07 13.78 38.72
CA PHE A 371 -5.37 15.19 38.97
C PHE A 371 -6.72 15.35 39.70
N ARG A 372 -6.68 15.24 41.04
CA ARG A 372 -7.89 15.26 41.89
C ARG A 372 -8.59 16.62 42.02
N GLU A 373 -7.97 17.68 41.52
CA GLU A 373 -8.51 19.04 41.62
C GLU A 373 -9.47 19.36 40.46
N GLU A 374 -9.46 18.54 39.40
CA GLU A 374 -10.26 18.77 38.19
C GLU A 374 -11.61 18.06 38.24
N ASP A 375 -12.67 18.77 37.86
CA ASP A 375 -14.00 18.19 37.65
C ASP A 375 -14.08 17.50 36.29
N GLU A 376 -13.24 16.47 36.11
CA GLU A 376 -13.04 15.73 34.86
C GLU A 376 -14.12 14.65 34.66
N ILE A 377 -14.67 14.62 33.44
CA ILE A 377 -15.50 13.51 32.95
C ILE A 377 -14.73 12.82 31.81
N LEU A 378 -14.48 11.53 31.99
CA LEU A 378 -13.79 10.68 31.02
C LEU A 378 -14.80 9.75 30.35
N PHE A 379 -14.86 9.83 29.02
CA PHE A 379 -15.65 8.96 28.17
C PHE A 379 -14.79 7.80 27.66
N SER A 380 -15.45 6.68 27.40
CA SER A 380 -14.83 5.54 26.74
C SER A 380 -14.38 5.86 25.32
N MET A 381 -13.55 4.99 24.74
CA MET A 381 -13.04 5.16 23.37
C MET A 381 -14.17 5.13 22.33
N HIS A 382 -13.90 5.73 21.17
CA HIS A 382 -14.83 5.84 20.04
C HIS A 382 -16.22 6.32 20.51
N THR A 383 -16.25 7.49 21.15
CA THR A 383 -17.51 8.13 21.52
C THR A 383 -18.00 8.98 20.36
N VAL A 384 -19.24 8.74 19.93
CA VAL A 384 -19.83 9.36 18.73
C VAL A 384 -20.82 10.46 19.12
N PHE A 385 -20.71 11.60 18.45
CA PHE A 385 -21.55 12.77 18.62
C PHE A 385 -22.17 13.19 17.30
N ARG A 386 -23.40 13.70 17.36
CA ARG A 386 -24.06 14.42 16.28
C ARG A 386 -23.53 15.85 16.30
N VAL A 387 -23.03 16.31 15.15
CA VAL A 387 -22.51 17.67 15.01
C VAL A 387 -23.68 18.64 14.85
N GLY A 388 -23.84 19.54 15.82
CA GLY A 388 -24.78 20.64 15.78
C GLY A 388 -24.19 21.88 15.12
N THR A 389 -24.57 23.06 15.62
CA THR A 389 -24.17 24.32 14.98
C THR A 389 -22.69 24.64 15.19
N VAL A 390 -22.03 25.11 14.12
CA VAL A 390 -20.65 25.63 14.15
C VAL A 390 -20.69 27.15 14.08
N LYS A 391 -20.32 27.83 15.17
CA LYS A 391 -20.40 29.30 15.28
C LYS A 391 -19.05 29.91 15.61
N GLN A 392 -18.71 31.02 14.97
CA GLN A 392 -17.53 31.80 15.33
C GLN A 392 -17.80 32.59 16.63
N MET A 393 -16.84 32.65 17.54
CA MET A 393 -16.99 33.43 18.77
C MET A 393 -16.76 34.92 18.51
N GLU A 394 -17.59 35.77 19.13
CA GLU A 394 -17.43 37.22 19.06
C GLU A 394 -16.07 37.65 19.63
N ASN A 395 -15.37 38.56 18.94
CA ASN A 395 -14.06 39.14 19.29
C ASN A 395 -12.80 38.27 19.08
N LYS A 396 -12.88 37.03 18.57
CA LYS A 396 -11.70 36.20 18.24
C LYS A 396 -11.87 35.46 16.90
N SER A 397 -11.19 35.92 15.86
CA SER A 397 -11.42 35.44 14.47
C SER A 397 -11.08 33.95 14.22
N GLN A 398 -10.22 33.35 15.05
CA GLN A 398 -9.80 31.94 14.93
C GLN A 398 -10.37 31.03 16.02
N LEU A 399 -11.39 31.48 16.79
CA LEU A 399 -12.03 30.70 17.84
C LEU A 399 -13.49 30.40 17.47
N TYR A 400 -13.88 29.13 17.53
CA TYR A 400 -15.22 28.66 17.18
C TYR A 400 -15.83 27.82 18.30
N GLN A 401 -17.13 27.91 18.44
CA GLN A 401 -17.95 27.07 19.29
C GLN A 401 -18.67 26.04 18.42
N VAL A 402 -18.64 24.78 18.85
CA VAL A 402 -19.25 23.66 18.15
C VAL A 402 -20.15 22.92 19.12
N GLU A 403 -21.44 22.87 18.82
CA GLU A 403 -22.40 22.09 19.58
C GLU A 403 -22.29 20.61 19.17
N LEU A 404 -22.21 19.72 20.16
CA LEU A 404 -22.18 18.29 19.96
C LEU A 404 -23.27 17.65 20.83
N GLN A 405 -24.00 16.69 20.29
CA GLN A 405 -24.99 15.91 21.04
C GLN A 405 -24.55 14.45 21.07
N LEU A 406 -24.46 13.86 22.26
CA LEU A 406 -24.12 12.45 22.41
C LEU A 406 -25.17 11.58 21.68
N THR A 407 -24.69 10.67 20.82
CA THR A 407 -25.57 9.79 20.04
C THR A 407 -25.83 8.47 20.77
N SER A 408 -27.01 7.89 20.53
CA SER A 408 -27.36 6.54 20.98
C SER A 408 -27.40 5.57 19.80
N ASP A 409 -27.50 4.28 20.10
CA ASP A 409 -27.60 3.22 19.08
C ASP A 409 -28.90 3.29 18.26
N ASP A 410 -29.88 4.08 18.71
CA ASP A 410 -31.13 4.33 17.98
C ASP A 410 -30.97 5.35 16.85
N ASP A 411 -29.82 6.05 16.80
CA ASP A 411 -29.50 6.96 15.72
C ASP A 411 -29.40 6.20 14.39
N GLU A 412 -30.24 6.57 13.42
CA GLU A 412 -30.40 5.83 12.16
C GLU A 412 -29.08 5.74 11.36
N GLN A 413 -28.32 6.84 11.30
CA GLN A 413 -27.07 6.89 10.56
C GLN A 413 -25.99 6.04 11.24
N LEU A 414 -25.91 6.10 12.58
CA LEU A 414 -24.97 5.28 13.35
C LEU A 414 -25.33 3.79 13.26
N ARG A 415 -26.61 3.43 13.35
CA ARG A 415 -27.07 2.04 13.23
C ARG A 415 -26.74 1.44 11.86
N LEU A 416 -27.02 2.17 10.78
CA LEU A 416 -26.68 1.74 9.42
C LEU A 416 -25.17 1.51 9.26
N LEU A 417 -24.34 2.38 9.86
CA LEU A 417 -22.88 2.16 9.89
C LEU A 417 -22.55 0.88 10.65
N SER A 418 -23.02 0.72 11.88
CA SER A 418 -22.76 -0.46 12.71
C SER A 418 -23.20 -1.78 12.04
N ASP A 419 -24.34 -1.80 11.35
CA ASP A 419 -24.81 -2.96 10.58
C ASP A 419 -23.85 -3.29 9.43
N ARG A 420 -23.42 -2.28 8.68
CA ARG A 420 -22.45 -2.45 7.59
C ARG A 420 -21.07 -2.86 8.07
N ILE A 421 -20.62 -2.33 9.21
CA ILE A 421 -19.36 -2.76 9.87
C ILE A 421 -19.41 -4.26 10.13
N ARG A 422 -20.53 -4.73 10.69
CA ARG A 422 -20.74 -6.14 11.05
C ARG A 422 -20.71 -7.05 9.83
N GLU A 423 -21.41 -6.67 8.77
CA GLU A 423 -21.39 -7.36 7.47
C GLU A 423 -19.96 -7.53 6.92
N GLU A 424 -19.13 -6.48 6.96
CA GLU A 424 -17.73 -6.54 6.50
C GLU A 424 -16.81 -7.38 7.38
N THR A 425 -17.10 -7.45 8.69
CA THR A 425 -16.35 -8.31 9.62
C THR A 425 -16.82 -9.76 9.62
N LEU A 426 -17.73 -10.14 8.71
CA LEU A 426 -18.36 -11.45 8.64
C LEU A 426 -19.03 -11.86 9.96
N ASP A 427 -19.57 -10.88 10.71
CA ASP A 427 -20.09 -11.05 12.07
C ASP A 427 -19.12 -11.72 13.07
N SER A 428 -17.83 -11.79 12.74
CA SER A 428 -16.84 -12.48 13.57
C SER A 428 -16.42 -11.61 14.76
N THR A 429 -16.48 -12.19 15.97
CA THR A 429 -16.14 -11.50 17.23
C THR A 429 -14.81 -11.96 17.80
N GLY A 430 -14.20 -11.15 18.66
CA GLY A 430 -12.96 -11.50 19.35
C GLY A 430 -11.76 -11.65 18.41
N TRP A 431 -10.91 -12.66 18.65
CA TRP A 431 -9.64 -12.83 17.94
C TRP A 431 -9.79 -13.07 16.43
N GLN A 432 -10.86 -13.75 15.99
CA GLN A 432 -11.16 -13.95 14.57
C GLN A 432 -11.50 -12.62 13.88
N GLY A 433 -12.37 -11.82 14.51
CA GLY A 433 -12.71 -10.48 14.01
C GLY A 433 -11.49 -9.57 13.94
N LEU A 434 -10.60 -9.67 14.93
CA LEU A 434 -9.34 -8.92 14.93
C LEU A 434 -8.44 -9.35 13.77
N SER A 435 -8.29 -10.66 13.56
CA SER A 435 -7.46 -11.19 12.49
C SER A 435 -7.98 -10.75 11.12
N HIS A 436 -9.29 -10.78 10.92
CA HIS A 436 -9.91 -10.34 9.68
C HIS A 436 -9.71 -8.83 9.44
N LEU A 437 -9.87 -8.02 10.50
CA LEU A 437 -9.58 -6.60 10.43
C LEU A 437 -8.11 -6.34 10.06
N LEU A 438 -7.17 -7.08 10.64
CA LEU A 438 -5.75 -6.94 10.34
C LEU A 438 -5.44 -7.22 8.86
N VAL A 439 -6.09 -8.21 8.25
CA VAL A 439 -6.01 -8.46 6.80
C VAL A 439 -6.52 -7.24 6.02
N LYS A 440 -7.68 -6.70 6.39
CA LYS A 440 -8.31 -5.56 5.70
C LYS A 440 -7.47 -4.28 5.79
N ILE A 441 -6.76 -4.05 6.90
CA ILE A 441 -5.86 -2.90 7.05
C ILE A 441 -4.42 -3.15 6.56
N GLY A 442 -4.16 -4.30 5.92
CA GLY A 442 -2.86 -4.63 5.34
C GLY A 442 -1.79 -5.05 6.36
N GLN A 443 -2.17 -5.35 7.61
CA GLN A 443 -1.27 -5.88 8.64
C GLN A 443 -1.14 -7.41 8.54
N PHE A 444 -0.68 -7.88 7.38
CA PHE A 444 -0.66 -9.30 7.03
C PHE A 444 0.21 -10.16 7.96
N SER A 445 1.37 -9.68 8.40
CA SER A 445 2.25 -10.43 9.31
C SER A 445 1.57 -10.75 10.65
N LYS A 446 0.77 -9.81 11.17
CA LYS A 446 0.07 -9.98 12.45
C LYS A 446 -1.21 -10.79 12.30
N ALA A 447 -1.93 -10.57 11.20
CA ALA A 447 -3.04 -11.42 10.83
C ALA A 447 -2.60 -12.89 10.69
N GLU A 448 -1.44 -13.13 10.08
CA GLU A 448 -0.87 -14.47 9.94
C GLU A 448 -0.59 -15.12 11.30
N GLU A 449 0.07 -14.40 12.22
CA GLU A 449 0.35 -14.90 13.57
C GLU A 449 -0.95 -15.31 14.28
N LEU A 450 -1.96 -14.43 14.26
CA LEU A 450 -3.23 -14.72 14.91
C LEU A 450 -3.99 -15.87 14.27
N TYR A 451 -4.12 -15.89 12.94
CA TYR A 451 -4.81 -16.99 12.24
C TYR A 451 -4.09 -18.32 12.43
N THR A 452 -2.76 -18.32 12.54
CA THR A 452 -1.99 -19.54 12.83
C THR A 452 -2.34 -20.09 14.22
N VAL A 453 -2.40 -19.22 15.24
CA VAL A 453 -2.77 -19.66 16.59
C VAL A 453 -4.23 -20.08 16.66
N LEU A 454 -5.15 -19.35 16.01
CA LEU A 454 -6.57 -19.72 15.94
C LEU A 454 -6.77 -21.08 15.26
N LEU A 455 -6.00 -21.35 14.20
CA LEU A 455 -5.99 -22.64 13.52
C LEU A 455 -5.51 -23.78 14.42
N GLU A 456 -4.47 -23.56 15.22
CA GLU A 456 -3.95 -24.54 16.18
C GLU A 456 -4.92 -24.83 17.32
N GLN A 457 -5.63 -23.79 17.80
CA GLN A 457 -6.55 -23.89 18.93
C GLN A 457 -7.93 -24.42 18.55
N SER A 458 -8.38 -24.17 17.32
CA SER A 458 -9.71 -24.61 16.91
C SER A 458 -9.78 -26.13 16.79
N SER A 459 -10.92 -26.69 17.17
CA SER A 459 -11.26 -28.10 16.96
C SER A 459 -12.32 -28.29 15.87
N ASP A 460 -12.99 -27.20 15.47
CA ASP A 460 -14.02 -27.19 14.45
C ASP A 460 -13.37 -27.18 13.05
N GLN A 461 -13.82 -28.09 12.18
CA GLN A 461 -13.29 -28.18 10.83
C GLN A 461 -13.73 -27.02 9.95
N ASP A 462 -14.96 -26.50 10.13
CA ASP A 462 -15.46 -25.40 9.32
C ASP A 462 -14.72 -24.10 9.65
N GLU A 463 -14.42 -23.85 10.92
CA GLU A 463 -13.54 -22.75 11.35
C GLU A 463 -12.13 -22.91 10.79
N LYS A 464 -11.54 -24.11 10.85
CA LYS A 464 -10.22 -24.37 10.28
C LYS A 464 -10.17 -24.09 8.79
N ALA A 465 -11.21 -24.46 8.04
CA ALA A 465 -11.28 -24.17 6.62
C ALA A 465 -11.30 -22.65 6.34
N ILE A 466 -12.01 -21.87 7.17
CA ILE A 466 -11.99 -20.40 7.10
C ILE A 466 -10.59 -19.87 7.41
N TYR A 467 -9.93 -20.34 8.48
CA TYR A 467 -8.58 -19.88 8.82
C TYR A 467 -7.54 -20.23 7.76
N TYR A 468 -7.62 -21.43 7.19
CA TYR A 468 -6.79 -21.82 6.05
C TYR A 468 -7.03 -20.91 4.84
N HIS A 469 -8.28 -20.56 4.53
CA HIS A 469 -8.60 -19.63 3.46
C HIS A 469 -8.02 -18.23 3.70
N GLN A 470 -8.05 -17.73 4.93
CA GLN A 470 -7.46 -16.43 5.26
C GLN A 470 -5.92 -16.46 5.22
N LEU A 471 -5.30 -17.54 5.71
CA LEU A 471 -3.85 -17.74 5.60
C LEU A 471 -3.38 -17.86 4.14
N GLU A 472 -4.17 -18.52 3.30
CA GLU A 472 -3.94 -18.58 1.85
C GLU A 472 -3.90 -17.18 1.23
N TYR A 473 -4.91 -16.35 1.50
CA TYR A 473 -4.95 -14.96 1.03
C TYR A 473 -3.72 -14.17 1.47
N ILE A 474 -3.34 -14.26 2.74
CA ILE A 474 -2.16 -13.59 3.30
C ILE A 474 -0.87 -14.05 2.58
N LYS A 475 -0.71 -15.35 2.34
CA LYS A 475 0.48 -15.88 1.66
C LYS A 475 0.55 -15.52 0.20
N ASN A 476 -0.60 -15.42 -0.48
CA ASN A 476 -0.65 -14.92 -1.84
C ASN A 476 -0.20 -13.46 -1.92
N ASP A 477 -0.60 -12.60 -0.98
CA ASP A 477 -0.16 -11.21 -0.93
C ASP A 477 1.35 -11.07 -0.64
N GLN A 478 1.86 -11.85 0.33
CA GLN A 478 3.29 -11.88 0.66
C GLN A 478 4.17 -12.47 -0.47
N GLY A 479 3.57 -13.06 -1.51
CA GLY A 479 4.28 -13.70 -2.63
C GLY A 479 4.80 -15.12 -2.32
N ASP A 480 4.39 -15.74 -1.20
CA ASP A 480 4.71 -17.14 -0.87
C ASP A 480 3.63 -18.07 -1.45
N TYR A 481 3.60 -18.14 -2.79
CA TYR A 481 2.58 -18.87 -3.54
C TYR A 481 2.57 -20.38 -3.23
N GLY A 482 3.72 -20.95 -2.85
CA GLY A 482 3.82 -22.35 -2.45
C GLY A 482 3.02 -22.65 -1.17
N LYS A 483 3.17 -21.81 -0.14
CA LYS A 483 2.34 -21.94 1.07
C LYS A 483 0.89 -21.55 0.82
N ALA A 484 0.63 -20.56 -0.03
CA ALA A 484 -0.74 -20.20 -0.40
C ALA A 484 -1.50 -21.39 -0.99
N ILE A 485 -0.89 -22.10 -1.96
CA ILE A 485 -1.46 -23.33 -2.53
C ILE A 485 -1.68 -24.39 -1.46
N TRP A 486 -0.69 -24.60 -0.57
CA TRP A 486 -0.83 -25.58 0.50
C TRP A 486 -2.03 -25.29 1.41
N TYR A 487 -2.17 -24.05 1.88
CA TYR A 487 -3.31 -23.63 2.70
C TYR A 487 -4.64 -23.75 1.95
N ALA A 488 -4.68 -23.38 0.68
CA ALA A 488 -5.86 -23.54 -0.17
C ALA A 488 -6.27 -25.02 -0.30
N GLU A 489 -5.30 -25.92 -0.47
CA GLU A 489 -5.53 -27.36 -0.57
C GLU A 489 -6.03 -27.95 0.75
N GLN A 490 -5.54 -27.47 1.90
CA GLN A 490 -6.07 -27.87 3.22
C GLN A 490 -7.53 -27.44 3.41
N ALA A 491 -7.87 -26.19 3.08
CA ALA A 491 -9.26 -25.71 3.12
C ALA A 491 -10.16 -26.51 2.18
N LEU A 492 -9.66 -26.78 0.96
CA LEU A 492 -10.39 -27.54 -0.05
C LEU A 492 -10.64 -28.99 0.40
N GLU A 493 -9.66 -29.65 1.02
CA GLU A 493 -9.82 -31.02 1.53
C GLU A 493 -10.91 -31.11 2.60
N ILE A 494 -11.00 -30.12 3.50
CA ILE A 494 -12.05 -30.05 4.51
C ILE A 494 -13.41 -29.89 3.83
N TYR A 495 -13.56 -28.88 2.97
CA TYR A 495 -14.84 -28.63 2.32
C TYR A 495 -15.29 -29.74 1.37
N GLN A 496 -14.37 -30.46 0.72
CA GLN A 496 -14.73 -31.63 -0.10
C GLN A 496 -15.29 -32.79 0.74
N LYS A 497 -14.94 -32.88 2.03
CA LYS A 497 -15.48 -33.89 2.94
C LYS A 497 -16.84 -33.47 3.53
N THR A 498 -17.08 -32.17 3.70
CA THR A 498 -18.28 -31.65 4.37
C THR A 498 -19.36 -31.16 3.41
N LEU A 499 -19.00 -30.75 2.19
CA LEU A 499 -19.90 -30.13 1.22
C LEU A 499 -20.04 -30.97 -0.07
N PRO A 500 -21.18 -30.86 -0.79
CA PRO A 500 -21.35 -31.43 -2.13
C PRO A 500 -20.28 -30.93 -3.11
N SER A 501 -19.94 -31.76 -4.12
CA SER A 501 -18.88 -31.44 -5.09
C SER A 501 -19.15 -30.19 -5.95
N ASN A 502 -20.41 -29.76 -6.04
CA ASN A 502 -20.84 -28.55 -6.74
C ASN A 502 -21.21 -27.40 -5.79
N HIS A 503 -20.79 -27.47 -4.52
CA HIS A 503 -21.10 -26.40 -3.57
C HIS A 503 -20.41 -25.09 -3.96
N PRO A 504 -21.12 -23.94 -3.98
CA PRO A 504 -20.57 -22.66 -4.43
C PRO A 504 -19.28 -22.23 -3.71
N ASN A 505 -19.13 -22.55 -2.42
CA ASN A 505 -17.92 -22.24 -1.63
C ASN A 505 -16.63 -22.90 -2.15
N LEU A 506 -16.73 -23.94 -2.98
CA LEU A 506 -15.56 -24.58 -3.59
C LEU A 506 -14.99 -23.74 -4.75
N ALA A 507 -15.82 -22.95 -5.43
CA ALA A 507 -15.38 -22.18 -6.60
C ALA A 507 -14.36 -21.07 -6.24
N PRO A 508 -14.51 -20.28 -5.16
CA PRO A 508 -13.48 -19.35 -4.71
C PRO A 508 -12.14 -20.02 -4.42
N LEU A 509 -12.12 -21.20 -3.78
CA LEU A 509 -10.87 -21.92 -3.49
C LEU A 509 -10.17 -22.40 -4.76
N TYR A 510 -10.91 -22.99 -5.70
CA TYR A 510 -10.33 -23.34 -7.00
C TYR A 510 -9.81 -22.12 -7.74
N ASN A 511 -10.54 -21.00 -7.71
CA ASN A 511 -10.08 -19.74 -8.29
C ASN A 511 -8.78 -19.24 -7.62
N ASN A 512 -8.67 -19.30 -6.29
CA ASN A 512 -7.48 -18.84 -5.57
C ASN A 512 -6.27 -19.75 -5.82
N ILE A 513 -6.47 -21.07 -5.89
CA ILE A 513 -5.41 -22.01 -6.31
C ILE A 513 -4.95 -21.69 -7.73
N GLY A 514 -5.90 -21.44 -8.64
CA GLY A 514 -5.59 -21.03 -10.02
C GLY A 514 -4.76 -19.76 -10.06
N LEU A 515 -5.12 -18.75 -9.27
CA LEU A 515 -4.37 -17.50 -9.15
C LEU A 515 -2.95 -17.71 -8.62
N ALA A 516 -2.76 -18.55 -7.60
CA ALA A 516 -1.43 -18.85 -7.09
C ALA A 516 -0.56 -19.55 -8.15
N TYR A 517 -1.12 -20.51 -8.90
CA TYR A 517 -0.42 -21.14 -10.03
C TYR A 517 -0.11 -20.16 -11.17
N ASP A 518 -0.98 -19.16 -11.41
CA ASP A 518 -0.75 -18.11 -12.40
C ASP A 518 0.52 -17.32 -12.05
N LYS A 519 0.62 -16.90 -10.78
CA LYS A 519 1.80 -16.19 -10.26
C LYS A 519 3.06 -17.04 -10.25
N MET A 520 2.94 -18.36 -10.22
CA MET A 520 4.07 -19.29 -10.35
C MET A 520 4.43 -19.64 -11.80
N GLY A 521 3.65 -19.18 -12.78
CA GLY A 521 3.84 -19.44 -14.20
C GLY A 521 3.39 -20.82 -14.68
N ASP A 522 2.58 -21.55 -13.90
CA ASP A 522 1.98 -22.84 -14.31
C ASP A 522 0.59 -22.62 -14.91
N TYR A 523 0.57 -22.02 -16.10
CA TYR A 523 -0.67 -21.62 -16.78
C TYR A 523 -1.59 -22.80 -17.15
N SER A 524 -1.04 -24.03 -17.23
CA SER A 524 -1.84 -25.23 -17.49
C SER A 524 -2.70 -25.60 -16.28
N LYS A 525 -2.11 -25.59 -15.08
CA LYS A 525 -2.87 -25.78 -13.85
C LYS A 525 -3.82 -24.63 -13.57
N THR A 526 -3.39 -23.38 -13.80
CA THR A 526 -4.25 -22.21 -13.66
C THR A 526 -5.55 -22.36 -14.44
N LEU A 527 -5.45 -22.68 -15.74
CA LEU A 527 -6.62 -22.84 -16.59
C LEU A 527 -7.53 -23.97 -16.08
N SER A 528 -6.97 -25.11 -15.70
CA SER A 528 -7.75 -26.24 -15.17
C SER A 528 -8.53 -25.86 -13.90
N TYR A 529 -7.91 -25.10 -13.00
CA TYR A 529 -8.56 -24.65 -11.76
C TYR A 529 -9.61 -23.57 -12.01
N TYR A 530 -9.36 -22.62 -12.92
CA TYR A 530 -10.37 -21.64 -13.33
C TYR A 530 -11.57 -22.28 -14.04
N GLU A 531 -11.34 -23.31 -14.88
CA GLU A 531 -12.41 -24.07 -15.53
C GLU A 531 -13.27 -24.82 -14.51
N LYS A 532 -12.67 -25.45 -13.48
CA LYS A 532 -13.43 -26.07 -12.38
C LYS A 532 -14.27 -25.05 -11.61
N ALA A 533 -13.72 -23.88 -11.31
CA ALA A 533 -14.47 -22.81 -10.65
C ALA A 533 -15.64 -22.31 -11.52
N LEU A 534 -15.42 -22.17 -12.84
CA LEU A 534 -16.46 -21.80 -13.79
C LEU A 534 -17.56 -22.86 -13.86
N GLU A 535 -17.22 -24.15 -13.93
CA GLU A 535 -18.19 -25.26 -13.99
C GLU A 535 -19.14 -25.23 -12.78
N ILE A 536 -18.59 -25.09 -11.57
CA ILE A 536 -19.39 -25.00 -10.33
C ILE A 536 -20.32 -23.78 -10.39
N ARG A 537 -19.81 -22.62 -10.80
CA ARG A 537 -20.61 -21.39 -10.91
C ARG A 537 -21.72 -21.50 -11.96
N GLN A 538 -21.46 -22.15 -13.10
CA GLN A 538 -22.46 -22.37 -14.15
C GLN A 538 -23.59 -23.30 -13.70
N ILE A 539 -23.29 -24.28 -12.85
CA ILE A 539 -24.30 -25.18 -12.28
C ILE A 539 -25.11 -24.48 -11.17
N THR A 540 -24.44 -23.65 -10.38
CA THR A 540 -25.03 -23.09 -9.15
C THR A 540 -25.78 -21.79 -9.36
N PHE A 541 -25.32 -20.96 -10.28
CA PHE A 541 -25.83 -19.60 -10.47
C PHE A 541 -26.60 -19.42 -11.79
N PRO A 542 -27.56 -18.47 -11.85
CA PRO A 542 -28.16 -18.04 -13.11
C PRO A 542 -27.12 -17.55 -14.11
N SER A 543 -27.42 -17.65 -15.41
CA SER A 543 -26.48 -17.31 -16.50
C SER A 543 -26.01 -15.85 -16.53
N ASN A 544 -26.67 -14.96 -15.78
CA ASN A 544 -26.33 -13.54 -15.65
C ASN A 544 -25.70 -13.20 -14.29
N HIS A 545 -25.30 -14.17 -13.49
CA HIS A 545 -24.69 -13.90 -12.18
C HIS A 545 -23.30 -13.25 -12.31
N PRO A 546 -22.96 -12.21 -11.54
CA PRO A 546 -21.66 -11.51 -11.62
C PRO A 546 -20.44 -12.44 -11.48
N ASP A 547 -20.50 -13.45 -10.62
CA ASP A 547 -19.39 -14.42 -10.46
C ASP A 547 -19.01 -15.16 -11.75
N LEU A 548 -19.96 -15.34 -12.68
CA LEU A 548 -19.65 -15.91 -14.00
C LEU A 548 -18.82 -14.94 -14.84
N ALA A 549 -19.10 -13.63 -14.76
CA ALA A 549 -18.29 -12.62 -15.43
C ALA A 549 -16.85 -12.62 -14.91
N ASN A 550 -16.67 -12.78 -13.60
CA ASN A 550 -15.33 -12.92 -12.99
C ASN A 550 -14.59 -14.17 -13.49
N SER A 551 -15.26 -15.33 -13.56
CA SER A 551 -14.68 -16.55 -14.14
C SER A 551 -14.28 -16.36 -15.60
N TYR A 552 -15.15 -15.76 -16.42
CA TYR A 552 -14.85 -15.51 -17.83
C TYR A 552 -13.70 -14.51 -18.00
N ASN A 553 -13.62 -13.47 -17.17
CA ASN A 553 -12.47 -12.57 -17.18
C ASN A 553 -11.16 -13.30 -16.85
N ASN A 554 -11.15 -14.15 -15.82
CA ASN A 554 -9.93 -14.88 -15.43
C ASN A 554 -9.48 -15.86 -16.53
N ILE A 555 -10.42 -16.60 -17.13
CA ILE A 555 -10.13 -17.51 -18.25
C ILE A 555 -9.70 -16.73 -19.51
N GLY A 556 -10.34 -15.60 -19.79
CA GLY A 556 -9.96 -14.69 -20.86
C GLY A 556 -8.52 -14.20 -20.70
N GLY A 557 -8.13 -13.82 -19.47
CA GLY A 557 -6.76 -13.48 -19.09
C GLY A 557 -5.77 -14.58 -19.43
N MET A 558 -6.10 -15.83 -19.07
CA MET A 558 -5.24 -16.97 -19.36
C MET A 558 -5.07 -17.24 -20.85
N HIS A 559 -6.15 -17.12 -21.64
CA HIS A 559 -6.01 -17.21 -23.09
C HIS A 559 -5.19 -16.06 -23.67
N CYS A 560 -5.25 -14.87 -23.08
CA CYS A 560 -4.42 -13.74 -23.50
C CYS A 560 -2.93 -14.00 -23.24
N ILE A 561 -2.58 -14.48 -22.04
CA ILE A 561 -1.20 -14.91 -21.70
C ILE A 561 -0.74 -15.99 -22.67
N ARG A 562 -1.59 -16.97 -23.00
CA ARG A 562 -1.25 -18.04 -23.94
C ARG A 562 -1.12 -17.61 -25.41
N GLY A 563 -1.33 -16.33 -25.73
CA GLY A 563 -1.34 -15.82 -27.11
C GLY A 563 -2.58 -16.21 -27.93
N GLU A 564 -3.61 -16.75 -27.27
CA GLU A 564 -4.88 -17.16 -27.87
C GLU A 564 -5.89 -15.99 -27.85
N TYR A 565 -5.50 -14.83 -28.38
CA TYR A 565 -6.21 -13.55 -28.20
C TYR A 565 -7.68 -13.56 -28.65
N LEU A 566 -8.00 -14.26 -29.75
CA LEU A 566 -9.38 -14.37 -30.22
C LEU A 566 -10.28 -15.13 -29.24
N LYS A 567 -9.76 -16.17 -28.57
CA LYS A 567 -10.50 -16.86 -27.52
C LYS A 567 -10.63 -15.99 -26.27
N ALA A 568 -9.57 -15.26 -25.92
CA ALA A 568 -9.63 -14.30 -24.82
C ALA A 568 -10.76 -13.28 -25.03
N LEU A 569 -10.87 -12.71 -26.25
CA LEU A 569 -11.95 -11.80 -26.62
C LEU A 569 -13.33 -12.44 -26.45
N THR A 570 -13.53 -13.70 -26.86
CA THR A 570 -14.84 -14.36 -26.69
C THR A 570 -15.27 -14.45 -25.21
N TYR A 571 -14.34 -14.77 -24.31
CA TYR A 571 -14.64 -14.82 -22.87
C TYR A 571 -14.85 -13.42 -22.28
N TYR A 572 -14.03 -12.44 -22.65
CA TYR A 572 -14.22 -11.07 -22.18
C TYR A 572 -15.54 -10.45 -22.68
N GLU A 573 -15.98 -10.79 -23.89
CA GLU A 573 -17.28 -10.37 -24.42
C GLU A 573 -18.44 -11.02 -23.64
N GLN A 574 -18.33 -12.29 -23.26
CA GLN A 574 -19.31 -12.95 -22.37
C GLN A 574 -19.37 -12.27 -20.99
N ALA A 575 -18.22 -11.94 -20.40
CA ALA A 575 -18.17 -11.21 -19.13
C ALA A 575 -18.83 -9.83 -19.25
N LEU A 576 -18.50 -9.09 -20.32
CA LEU A 576 -19.07 -7.78 -20.60
C LEU A 576 -20.60 -7.85 -20.78
N GLU A 577 -21.11 -8.85 -21.50
CA GLU A 577 -22.55 -9.03 -21.71
C GLU A 577 -23.30 -9.24 -20.38
N ILE A 578 -22.74 -10.03 -19.47
CA ILE A 578 -23.30 -10.24 -18.13
C ILE A 578 -23.34 -8.91 -17.37
N CYS A 579 -22.20 -8.22 -17.28
CA CYS A 579 -22.09 -6.93 -16.59
C CYS A 579 -23.07 -5.89 -17.16
N GLN A 580 -23.24 -5.82 -18.48
CA GLN A 580 -24.18 -4.90 -19.12
C GLN A 580 -25.66 -5.19 -18.79
N LYS A 581 -25.99 -6.46 -18.54
CA LYS A 581 -27.36 -6.87 -18.20
C LYS A 581 -27.70 -6.68 -16.73
N THR A 582 -26.72 -6.74 -15.84
CA THR A 582 -26.95 -6.75 -14.39
C THR A 582 -26.56 -5.46 -13.67
N LEU A 583 -25.66 -4.66 -14.24
CA LEU A 583 -25.08 -3.51 -13.56
C LEU A 583 -25.54 -2.17 -14.19
N PRO A 584 -25.61 -1.08 -13.40
CA PRO A 584 -25.80 0.26 -13.93
C PRO A 584 -24.75 0.63 -14.97
N SER A 585 -25.09 1.51 -15.93
CA SER A 585 -24.19 1.87 -17.05
C SER A 585 -22.87 2.54 -16.63
N ASN A 586 -22.78 3.04 -15.41
CA ASN A 586 -21.59 3.65 -14.82
C ASN A 586 -20.93 2.75 -13.76
N HIS A 587 -21.24 1.45 -13.69
CA HIS A 587 -20.61 0.56 -12.70
C HIS A 587 -19.13 0.29 -13.03
N PRO A 588 -18.20 0.33 -12.03
CA PRO A 588 -16.78 0.08 -12.25
C PRO A 588 -16.44 -1.24 -12.96
N ASP A 589 -17.15 -2.33 -12.69
CA ASP A 589 -16.92 -3.63 -13.35
C ASP A 589 -17.10 -3.60 -14.89
N LEU A 590 -17.92 -2.67 -15.39
CA LEU A 590 -18.01 -2.44 -16.85
C LEU A 590 -16.70 -1.85 -17.37
N ALA A 591 -16.09 -0.92 -16.64
CA ALA A 591 -14.79 -0.35 -17.01
C ALA A 591 -13.71 -1.44 -17.00
N THR A 592 -13.70 -2.33 -16.00
CA THR A 592 -12.79 -3.49 -15.95
C THR A 592 -12.97 -4.40 -17.17
N SER A 593 -14.22 -4.70 -17.54
CA SER A 593 -14.50 -5.54 -18.71
C SER A 593 -14.02 -4.91 -20.02
N TYR A 594 -14.21 -3.59 -20.21
CA TYR A 594 -13.68 -2.88 -21.37
C TYR A 594 -12.15 -2.80 -21.37
N ASN A 595 -11.53 -2.64 -20.19
CA ASN A 595 -10.06 -2.69 -20.06
C ASN A 595 -9.51 -4.06 -20.47
N ASN A 596 -10.14 -5.16 -20.07
CA ASN A 596 -9.71 -6.50 -20.45
C ASN A 596 -9.74 -6.72 -21.97
N ILE A 597 -10.83 -6.27 -22.63
CA ILE A 597 -10.93 -6.28 -24.10
C ILE A 597 -9.86 -5.39 -24.74
N GLY A 598 -9.65 -4.17 -24.20
CA GLY A 598 -8.61 -3.26 -24.66
C GLY A 598 -7.21 -3.87 -24.55
N SER A 599 -6.94 -4.61 -23.48
CA SER A 599 -5.69 -5.35 -23.24
C SER A 599 -5.48 -6.49 -24.23
N ALA A 600 -6.53 -7.24 -24.56
CA ALA A 600 -6.44 -8.24 -25.63
C ALA A 600 -6.04 -7.61 -26.98
N TYR A 601 -6.69 -6.49 -27.35
CA TYR A 601 -6.30 -5.75 -28.56
C TYR A 601 -4.90 -5.13 -28.46
N TYR A 602 -4.47 -4.72 -27.26
CA TYR A 602 -3.14 -4.16 -27.03
C TYR A 602 -2.06 -5.21 -27.28
N ASN A 603 -2.27 -6.44 -26.81
CA ASN A 603 -1.38 -7.58 -27.06
C ASN A 603 -1.38 -8.00 -28.54
N MET A 604 -2.49 -7.82 -29.26
CA MET A 604 -2.56 -7.96 -30.71
C MET A 604 -1.91 -6.78 -31.48
N ARG A 605 -1.40 -5.76 -30.77
CA ARG A 605 -0.87 -4.49 -31.29
C ARG A 605 -1.88 -3.69 -32.13
N GLU A 606 -3.17 -3.91 -31.92
CA GLU A 606 -4.26 -3.14 -32.53
C GLU A 606 -4.56 -1.86 -31.72
N TYR A 607 -3.55 -0.99 -31.58
CA TYR A 607 -3.56 0.13 -30.63
C TYR A 607 -4.72 1.12 -30.80
N LEU A 608 -5.24 1.30 -32.03
CA LEU A 608 -6.43 2.13 -32.24
C LEU A 608 -7.70 1.53 -31.62
N LYS A 609 -7.87 0.19 -31.69
CA LYS A 609 -8.97 -0.47 -30.98
C LYS A 609 -8.74 -0.45 -29.48
N THR A 610 -7.51 -0.70 -29.04
CA THR A 610 -7.11 -0.56 -27.62
C THR A 610 -7.55 0.78 -27.05
N LEU A 611 -7.16 1.89 -27.69
CA LEU A 611 -7.50 3.24 -27.23
C LEU A 611 -9.02 3.41 -27.12
N ARG A 612 -9.79 2.99 -28.13
CA ARG A 612 -11.27 3.07 -28.08
C ARG A 612 -11.85 2.36 -26.86
N TYR A 613 -11.33 1.19 -26.49
CA TYR A 613 -11.81 0.42 -25.34
C TYR A 613 -11.34 1.01 -24.01
N TYR A 614 -10.06 1.42 -23.91
CA TYR A 614 -9.52 2.07 -22.71
C TYR A 614 -10.15 3.45 -22.44
N GLU A 615 -10.42 4.24 -23.48
CA GLU A 615 -11.12 5.53 -23.35
C GLU A 615 -12.56 5.33 -22.86
N LYS A 616 -13.24 4.28 -23.33
CA LYS A 616 -14.58 3.94 -22.84
C LYS A 616 -14.56 3.50 -21.38
N ALA A 617 -13.57 2.71 -20.97
CA ALA A 617 -13.37 2.34 -19.58
C ALA A 617 -13.11 3.59 -18.71
N LEU A 618 -12.24 4.49 -19.16
CA LEU A 618 -11.97 5.76 -18.48
C LEU A 618 -13.23 6.61 -18.33
N GLU A 619 -14.05 6.74 -19.39
CA GLU A 619 -15.30 7.51 -19.34
C GLU A 619 -16.27 6.97 -18.28
N ILE A 620 -16.41 5.65 -18.18
CA ILE A 620 -17.24 5.00 -17.17
C ILE A 620 -16.70 5.29 -15.77
N SER A 621 -15.40 5.07 -15.55
CA SER A 621 -14.75 5.31 -14.26
C SER A 621 -14.85 6.78 -13.82
N GLN A 622 -14.71 7.74 -14.75
CA GLN A 622 -14.84 9.17 -14.46
C GLN A 622 -16.25 9.57 -14.01
N LYS A 623 -17.30 8.85 -14.47
CA LYS A 623 -18.68 9.07 -14.02
C LYS A 623 -18.99 8.38 -12.69
N ALA A 624 -18.23 7.36 -12.33
CA ALA A 624 -18.46 6.53 -11.16
C ALA A 624 -17.66 6.97 -9.92
N LEU A 625 -16.48 7.58 -10.14
CA LEU A 625 -15.47 7.79 -9.12
C LEU A 625 -15.15 9.28 -8.93
N SER A 626 -14.60 9.62 -7.76
CA SER A 626 -14.11 10.98 -7.50
C SER A 626 -12.88 11.28 -8.39
N PRO A 627 -12.61 12.56 -8.73
CA PRO A 627 -11.54 12.92 -9.67
C PRO A 627 -10.12 12.46 -9.29
N ASN A 628 -9.87 12.19 -8.00
CA ASN A 628 -8.58 11.72 -7.49
C ASN A 628 -8.62 10.23 -7.07
N HIS A 629 -9.64 9.48 -7.50
CA HIS A 629 -9.73 8.06 -7.14
C HIS A 629 -8.60 7.25 -7.82
N PRO A 630 -7.90 6.36 -7.09
CA PRO A 630 -6.78 5.55 -7.61
C PRO A 630 -7.09 4.79 -8.91
N ASP A 631 -8.28 4.21 -9.04
CA ASP A 631 -8.65 3.43 -10.24
C ASP A 631 -8.68 4.24 -11.54
N LEU A 632 -8.82 5.58 -11.45
CA LEU A 632 -8.68 6.45 -12.63
C LEU A 632 -7.23 6.44 -13.15
N ALA A 633 -6.25 6.38 -12.25
CA ALA A 633 -4.84 6.33 -12.62
C ALA A 633 -4.47 5.03 -13.35
N ILE A 634 -5.13 3.90 -13.05
CA ILE A 634 -4.97 2.65 -13.83
C ILE A 634 -5.37 2.87 -15.29
N SER A 635 -6.52 3.51 -15.52
CA SER A 635 -7.01 3.77 -16.88
C SER A 635 -6.10 4.74 -17.64
N TYR A 636 -5.61 5.79 -16.97
CA TYR A 636 -4.63 6.70 -17.55
C TYR A 636 -3.29 6.03 -17.87
N ASN A 637 -2.81 5.12 -17.00
CA ASN A 637 -1.62 4.31 -17.26
C ASN A 637 -1.78 3.46 -18.51
N ASN A 638 -2.90 2.74 -18.64
CA ASN A 638 -3.18 1.89 -19.81
C ASN A 638 -3.20 2.68 -21.12
N ILE A 639 -3.83 3.86 -21.13
CA ILE A 639 -3.86 4.77 -22.28
C ILE A 639 -2.45 5.30 -22.59
N GLY A 640 -1.69 5.68 -21.56
CA GLY A 640 -0.31 6.12 -21.68
C GLY A 640 0.57 5.08 -22.36
N SER A 641 0.51 3.82 -21.91
CA SER A 641 1.23 2.70 -22.52
C SER A 641 0.81 2.43 -23.97
N ALA A 642 -0.48 2.58 -24.30
CA ALA A 642 -0.95 2.47 -25.68
C ALA A 642 -0.33 3.56 -26.59
N TYR A 643 -0.31 4.82 -26.14
CA TYR A 643 0.35 5.91 -26.88
C TYR A 643 1.86 5.73 -26.99
N GLN A 644 2.53 5.21 -25.95
CA GLN A 644 3.96 4.90 -25.99
C GLN A 644 4.26 3.93 -27.14
N ASN A 645 3.49 2.83 -27.25
CA ASN A 645 3.70 1.83 -28.30
C ASN A 645 3.36 2.33 -29.71
N MET A 646 2.54 3.39 -29.82
CA MET A 646 2.30 4.09 -31.07
C MET A 646 3.41 5.09 -31.45
N GLY A 647 4.40 5.31 -30.57
CA GLY A 647 5.43 6.34 -30.74
C GLY A 647 4.96 7.76 -30.44
N GLU A 648 3.76 7.93 -29.89
CA GLU A 648 3.16 9.22 -29.54
C GLU A 648 3.57 9.64 -28.11
N TYR A 649 4.89 9.76 -27.90
CA TYR A 649 5.49 9.87 -26.56
C TYR A 649 4.99 11.08 -25.74
N SER A 650 4.69 12.21 -26.37
CA SER A 650 4.16 13.39 -25.66
C SER A 650 2.77 13.15 -25.08
N LYS A 651 1.91 12.40 -25.80
CA LYS A 651 0.59 12.00 -25.27
C LYS A 651 0.75 10.96 -24.17
N ALA A 652 1.66 10.00 -24.36
CA ALA A 652 1.98 8.99 -23.36
C ALA A 652 2.36 9.66 -22.02
N LEU A 653 3.35 10.56 -22.03
CA LEU A 653 3.77 11.31 -20.85
C LEU A 653 2.61 12.08 -20.21
N SER A 654 1.80 12.80 -20.98
CA SER A 654 0.66 13.56 -20.44
C SER A 654 -0.35 12.68 -19.68
N PHE A 655 -0.62 11.47 -20.17
CA PHE A 655 -1.51 10.54 -19.48
C PHE A 655 -0.86 9.91 -18.25
N LEU A 656 0.41 9.52 -18.34
CA LEU A 656 1.16 8.93 -17.22
C LEU A 656 1.41 9.95 -16.08
N GLU A 657 1.66 11.22 -16.41
CA GLU A 657 1.80 12.30 -15.44
C GLU A 657 0.50 12.54 -14.66
N LYS A 658 -0.66 12.46 -15.33
CA LYS A 658 -1.97 12.52 -14.65
C LYS A 658 -2.18 11.34 -13.71
N ALA A 659 -1.78 10.13 -14.12
CA ALA A 659 -1.84 8.96 -13.25
C ALA A 659 -0.96 9.13 -12.00
N LEU A 660 0.26 9.62 -12.20
CA LEU A 660 1.20 9.93 -11.12
C LEU A 660 0.64 11.01 -10.17
N GLU A 661 0.06 12.09 -10.71
CA GLU A 661 -0.54 13.18 -9.90
C GLU A 661 -1.66 12.66 -9.00
N ILE A 662 -2.53 11.78 -9.53
CA ILE A 662 -3.60 11.15 -8.75
C ILE A 662 -3.01 10.32 -7.61
N TYR A 663 -2.03 9.46 -7.90
CA TYR A 663 -1.41 8.64 -6.85
C TYR A 663 -0.65 9.47 -5.82
N GLN A 664 0.01 10.57 -6.21
CA GLN A 664 0.71 11.46 -5.29
C GLN A 664 -0.25 12.18 -4.34
N LYS A 665 -1.47 12.50 -4.80
CA LYS A 665 -2.51 13.12 -3.97
C LYS A 665 -3.19 12.12 -3.04
N THR A 666 -3.23 10.84 -3.42
CA THR A 666 -4.02 9.83 -2.72
C THR A 666 -3.20 8.93 -1.80
N PHE A 667 -1.92 8.69 -2.12
CA PHE A 667 -1.07 7.77 -1.38
C PHE A 667 0.18 8.44 -0.80
N PRO A 668 0.75 7.89 0.29
CA PRO A 668 2.06 8.30 0.80
C PRO A 668 3.16 8.14 -0.25
N SER A 669 4.25 8.91 -0.10
CA SER A 669 5.34 8.98 -1.09
C SER A 669 6.03 7.64 -1.41
N ASN A 670 5.97 6.68 -0.50
CA ASN A 670 6.54 5.34 -0.66
C ASN A 670 5.51 4.28 -1.10
N HIS A 671 4.31 4.66 -1.55
CA HIS A 671 3.30 3.66 -1.93
C HIS A 671 3.66 2.96 -3.26
N PRO A 672 3.54 1.61 -3.37
CA PRO A 672 3.88 0.86 -4.59
C PRO A 672 3.24 1.36 -5.89
N HIS A 673 2.02 1.93 -5.84
CA HIS A 673 1.37 2.52 -7.03
C HIS A 673 2.14 3.71 -7.65
N LEU A 674 2.90 4.46 -6.85
CA LEU A 674 3.78 5.51 -7.37
C LEU A 674 4.92 4.91 -8.19
N ALA A 675 5.50 3.81 -7.72
CA ALA A 675 6.55 3.09 -8.42
C ALA A 675 6.09 2.56 -9.78
N ILE A 676 4.84 2.09 -9.90
CA ILE A 676 4.26 1.70 -11.20
C ILE A 676 4.25 2.87 -12.18
N SER A 677 3.82 4.06 -11.73
CA SER A 677 3.75 5.24 -12.60
C SER A 677 5.14 5.74 -13.00
N TYR A 678 6.09 5.74 -12.06
CA TYR A 678 7.49 6.06 -12.36
C TYR A 678 8.10 5.06 -13.36
N ASN A 679 7.84 3.76 -13.21
CA ASN A 679 8.27 2.75 -14.18
C ASN A 679 7.72 3.02 -15.59
N ASN A 680 6.42 3.32 -15.70
CA ASN A 680 5.82 3.60 -17.01
C ASN A 680 6.43 4.86 -17.65
N ILE A 681 6.65 5.93 -16.87
CA ILE A 681 7.30 7.15 -17.35
C ILE A 681 8.75 6.87 -17.78
N GLY A 682 9.49 6.09 -16.98
CA GLY A 682 10.82 5.62 -17.31
C GLY A 682 10.87 4.88 -18.64
N GLY A 683 9.89 4.01 -18.90
CA GLY A 683 9.74 3.29 -20.17
C GLY A 683 9.51 4.20 -21.37
N VAL A 684 8.76 5.30 -21.21
CA VAL A 684 8.58 6.28 -22.28
C VAL A 684 9.91 6.99 -22.59
N TYR A 685 10.66 7.40 -21.57
CA TYR A 685 11.97 8.03 -21.78
C TYR A 685 13.01 7.07 -22.38
N ASP A 686 13.00 5.79 -22.00
CA ASP A 686 13.82 4.75 -22.64
C ASP A 686 13.47 4.61 -24.13
N SER A 687 12.17 4.61 -24.46
CA SER A 687 11.69 4.57 -25.86
C SER A 687 12.04 5.83 -26.67
N MET A 688 12.36 6.93 -26.00
CA MET A 688 12.83 8.19 -26.59
C MET A 688 14.35 8.28 -26.69
N ASP A 689 15.08 7.23 -26.30
CA ASP A 689 16.53 7.22 -26.13
C ASP A 689 17.06 8.27 -25.11
N ASP A 690 16.20 8.80 -24.22
CA ASP A 690 16.61 9.67 -23.09
C ASP A 690 16.91 8.80 -21.86
N TYR A 691 18.00 8.02 -21.98
CA TYR A 691 18.42 7.05 -20.98
C TYR A 691 18.68 7.67 -19.60
N SER A 692 19.08 8.95 -19.55
CA SER A 692 19.33 9.66 -18.30
C SER A 692 18.06 9.84 -17.46
N LYS A 693 16.96 10.26 -18.10
CA LYS A 693 15.66 10.37 -17.42
C LYS A 693 15.05 9.00 -17.16
N ALA A 694 15.21 8.05 -18.08
CA ALA A 694 14.75 6.69 -17.90
C ALA A 694 15.32 6.08 -16.61
N LEU A 695 16.65 6.14 -16.43
CA LEU A 695 17.32 5.68 -15.20
C LEU A 695 16.79 6.41 -13.97
N SER A 696 16.70 7.74 -13.99
CA SER A 696 16.20 8.51 -12.84
C SER A 696 14.79 8.09 -12.40
N PHE A 697 13.90 7.82 -13.35
CA PHE A 697 12.54 7.36 -13.03
C PHE A 697 12.50 5.90 -12.56
N TYR A 698 13.28 5.00 -13.18
CA TYR A 698 13.38 3.62 -12.73
C TYR A 698 14.02 3.49 -11.34
N GLU A 699 15.02 4.33 -11.02
CA GLU A 699 15.65 4.38 -9.70
C GLU A 699 14.65 4.83 -8.61
N LYS A 700 13.80 5.83 -8.89
CA LYS A 700 12.73 6.23 -7.97
C LYS A 700 11.73 5.10 -7.71
N ALA A 701 11.35 4.37 -8.75
CA ALA A 701 10.48 3.20 -8.58
C ALA A 701 11.17 2.10 -7.76
N PHE A 702 12.44 1.83 -8.04
CA PHE A 702 13.25 0.85 -7.33
C PHE A 702 13.38 1.20 -5.84
N GLU A 703 13.66 2.46 -5.49
CA GLU A 703 13.78 2.92 -4.11
C GLU A 703 12.48 2.69 -3.31
N ILE A 704 11.34 2.99 -3.92
CA ILE A 704 10.02 2.74 -3.31
C ILE A 704 9.82 1.25 -3.05
N TYR A 705 10.07 0.40 -4.05
CA TYR A 705 9.94 -1.05 -3.88
C TYR A 705 10.92 -1.60 -2.84
N GLN A 706 12.16 -1.10 -2.80
CA GLN A 706 13.17 -1.54 -1.84
C GLN A 706 12.78 -1.20 -0.40
N LYS A 707 12.12 -0.06 -0.17
CA LYS A 707 11.65 0.36 1.15
C LYS A 707 10.38 -0.37 1.60
N THR A 708 9.55 -0.85 0.66
CA THR A 708 8.21 -1.36 0.97
C THR A 708 8.03 -2.86 0.83
N LEU A 709 8.90 -3.52 0.08
CA LEU A 709 8.75 -4.94 -0.26
C LEU A 709 9.91 -5.78 0.30
N PRO A 710 9.68 -7.08 0.57
CA PRO A 710 10.75 -8.00 0.93
C PRO A 710 11.88 -7.99 -0.11
N ALA A 711 13.12 -8.21 0.32
CA ALA A 711 14.30 -8.13 -0.55
C ALA A 711 14.27 -9.08 -1.77
N ASN A 712 13.47 -10.14 -1.72
CA ASN A 712 13.31 -11.09 -2.82
C ASN A 712 12.02 -10.85 -3.63
N HIS A 713 11.30 -9.75 -3.44
CA HIS A 713 10.02 -9.54 -4.14
C HIS A 713 10.20 -9.37 -5.66
N PHE A 714 9.27 -9.91 -6.46
CA PHE A 714 9.38 -9.92 -7.92
C PHE A 714 9.45 -8.53 -8.57
N TYR A 715 8.77 -7.52 -8.01
CA TYR A 715 8.89 -6.13 -8.47
C TYR A 715 10.32 -5.55 -8.38
N LEU A 716 11.15 -6.02 -7.46
CA LEU A 716 12.57 -5.64 -7.40
C LEU A 716 13.33 -6.25 -8.57
N ALA A 717 13.06 -7.50 -8.92
CA ALA A 717 13.65 -8.14 -10.10
C ALA A 717 13.23 -7.46 -11.41
N ALA A 718 11.96 -7.10 -11.54
CA ALA A 718 11.47 -6.33 -12.68
C ALA A 718 12.16 -4.96 -12.80
N SER A 719 12.40 -4.28 -11.67
CA SER A 719 13.11 -3.00 -11.65
C SER A 719 14.58 -3.14 -12.07
N TYR A 720 15.29 -4.16 -11.57
CA TYR A 720 16.63 -4.49 -12.07
C TYR A 720 16.63 -4.81 -13.57
N SER A 721 15.61 -5.50 -14.06
CA SER A 721 15.49 -5.84 -15.49
C SER A 721 15.31 -4.57 -16.34
N ASN A 722 14.46 -3.63 -15.91
CA ASN A 722 14.25 -2.36 -16.61
C ASN A 722 15.53 -1.52 -16.64
N ILE A 723 16.22 -1.38 -15.50
CA ILE A 723 17.50 -0.66 -15.42
C ILE A 723 18.56 -1.35 -16.30
N GLY A 724 18.63 -2.68 -16.27
CA GLY A 724 19.52 -3.46 -17.13
C GLY A 724 19.25 -3.25 -18.62
N SER A 725 17.97 -3.14 -19.01
CA SER A 725 17.58 -2.84 -20.40
C SER A 725 18.08 -1.47 -20.84
N VAL A 726 17.99 -0.45 -19.98
CA VAL A 726 18.53 0.88 -20.30
C VAL A 726 20.05 0.84 -20.50
N TYR A 727 20.79 0.14 -19.63
CA TYR A 727 22.22 -0.05 -19.83
C TYR A 727 22.55 -0.82 -21.12
N ASP A 728 21.72 -1.79 -21.52
CA ASP A 728 21.90 -2.54 -22.77
C ASP A 728 21.72 -1.63 -24.00
N ASN A 729 20.74 -0.71 -23.93
CA ASN A 729 20.49 0.29 -24.97
C ASN A 729 21.63 1.33 -25.05
N MET A 730 22.23 1.69 -23.91
CA MET A 730 23.42 2.53 -23.84
C MET A 730 24.70 1.81 -24.32
N GLY A 731 24.68 0.48 -24.41
CA GLY A 731 25.85 -0.35 -24.75
C GLY A 731 26.78 -0.65 -23.56
N ASP A 732 26.38 -0.33 -22.32
CA ASP A 732 27.10 -0.74 -21.12
C ASP A 732 26.70 -2.18 -20.73
N TYR A 733 27.27 -3.13 -21.47
CA TYR A 733 27.00 -4.55 -21.27
C TYR A 733 27.46 -5.07 -19.91
N SER A 734 28.40 -4.39 -19.24
CA SER A 734 28.87 -4.79 -17.91
C SER A 734 27.79 -4.52 -16.85
N GLN A 735 27.23 -3.31 -16.82
CA GLN A 735 26.14 -2.97 -15.90
C GLN A 735 24.85 -3.74 -16.26
N THR A 736 24.62 -3.96 -17.55
CA THR A 736 23.50 -4.78 -18.04
C THR A 736 23.51 -6.18 -17.41
N LEU A 737 24.64 -6.90 -17.53
CA LEU A 737 24.77 -8.26 -17.01
C LEU A 737 24.63 -8.28 -15.48
N LEU A 738 25.23 -7.31 -14.77
CA LEU A 738 25.09 -7.20 -13.31
C LEU A 738 23.62 -7.05 -12.88
N CYS A 739 22.85 -6.20 -13.58
CA CYS A 739 21.44 -5.99 -13.28
C CYS A 739 20.60 -7.25 -13.56
N TYR A 740 20.80 -7.89 -14.73
CA TYR A 740 20.09 -9.12 -15.08
C TYR A 740 20.44 -10.30 -14.16
N GLU A 741 21.69 -10.41 -13.71
CA GLU A 741 22.11 -11.44 -12.74
C GLU A 741 21.42 -11.25 -11.38
N LYS A 742 21.33 -10.02 -10.87
CA LYS A 742 20.57 -9.72 -9.64
C LYS A 742 19.08 -10.03 -9.79
N ALA A 743 18.48 -9.66 -10.91
CA ALA A 743 17.08 -9.99 -11.19
C ALA A 743 16.85 -11.51 -11.23
N LEU A 744 17.77 -12.24 -11.84
CA LEU A 744 17.72 -13.70 -11.94
C LEU A 744 17.87 -14.37 -10.55
N GLU A 745 18.77 -13.86 -9.69
CA GLU A 745 18.92 -14.36 -8.32
C GLU A 745 17.62 -14.25 -7.53
N ILE A 746 16.92 -13.12 -7.66
CA ILE A 746 15.63 -12.88 -7.00
C ILE A 746 14.57 -13.85 -7.54
N PHE A 747 14.45 -14.01 -8.86
CA PHE A 747 13.49 -14.94 -9.46
C PHE A 747 13.77 -16.39 -9.07
N GLN A 748 15.04 -16.81 -8.99
CA GLN A 748 15.39 -18.17 -8.56
C GLN A 748 14.98 -18.46 -7.11
N LYS A 749 14.87 -17.43 -6.25
CA LYS A 749 14.44 -17.57 -4.86
C LYS A 749 12.92 -17.52 -4.68
N THR A 750 12.18 -16.93 -5.62
CA THR A 750 10.74 -16.64 -5.46
C THR A 750 9.82 -17.36 -6.42
N LEU A 751 10.26 -17.59 -7.65
CA LEU A 751 9.45 -18.17 -8.70
C LEU A 751 9.82 -19.65 -8.91
N SER A 752 8.94 -20.37 -9.60
CA SER A 752 9.24 -21.74 -10.00
C SER A 752 10.47 -21.76 -10.93
N VAL A 753 11.24 -22.86 -10.90
CA VAL A 753 12.45 -23.02 -11.74
C VAL A 753 12.14 -22.87 -13.24
N ASN A 754 10.89 -23.13 -13.65
CA ASN A 754 10.44 -23.01 -15.04
C ASN A 754 9.61 -21.74 -15.30
N HIS A 755 9.71 -20.71 -14.46
CA HIS A 755 8.93 -19.49 -14.66
C HIS A 755 9.34 -18.77 -15.97
N PRO A 756 8.38 -18.34 -16.80
CA PRO A 756 8.64 -17.61 -18.06
C PRO A 756 9.55 -16.38 -17.90
N ASP A 757 9.39 -15.59 -16.84
CA ASP A 757 10.23 -14.40 -16.59
C ASP A 757 11.72 -14.74 -16.42
N SER A 758 12.05 -15.89 -15.81
CA SER A 758 13.44 -16.38 -15.74
C SER A 758 13.99 -16.69 -17.12
N ALA A 759 13.17 -17.27 -18.00
CA ALA A 759 13.54 -17.51 -19.39
C ALA A 759 13.69 -16.21 -20.20
N ALA A 760 12.86 -15.19 -19.94
CA ALA A 760 13.01 -13.88 -20.54
C ALA A 760 14.37 -13.28 -20.20
N LEU A 761 14.78 -13.31 -18.92
CA LEU A 761 16.12 -12.85 -18.50
C LEU A 761 17.24 -13.64 -19.15
N TYR A 762 17.15 -14.97 -19.22
CA TYR A 762 18.13 -15.78 -19.94
C TYR A 762 18.20 -15.40 -21.44
N ASN A 763 17.07 -15.08 -22.06
CA ASN A 763 17.03 -14.58 -23.44
C ASN A 763 17.71 -13.21 -23.58
N HIS A 764 17.48 -12.29 -22.64
CA HIS A 764 18.15 -10.99 -22.60
C HIS A 764 19.66 -11.13 -22.43
N ILE A 765 20.12 -11.92 -21.45
CA ILE A 765 21.54 -12.22 -21.22
C ILE A 765 22.18 -12.85 -22.48
N GLY A 766 21.49 -13.80 -23.12
CA GLY A 766 21.95 -14.39 -24.37
C GLY A 766 22.09 -13.36 -25.50
N SER A 767 21.16 -12.41 -25.60
CA SER A 767 21.25 -11.30 -26.56
C SER A 767 22.44 -10.37 -26.28
N VAL A 768 22.76 -10.10 -25.02
CA VAL A 768 23.93 -9.31 -24.61
C VAL A 768 25.23 -10.01 -25.00
N TYR A 769 25.37 -11.31 -24.71
CA TYR A 769 26.54 -12.07 -25.14
C TYR A 769 26.69 -12.14 -26.67
N LYS A 770 25.58 -12.16 -27.42
CA LYS A 770 25.59 -12.04 -28.89
C LYS A 770 26.12 -10.67 -29.35
N LYS A 771 25.82 -9.59 -28.64
CA LYS A 771 26.35 -8.24 -28.93
C LYS A 771 27.85 -8.16 -28.62
N LEU A 772 28.30 -8.79 -27.53
CA LEU A 772 29.71 -8.94 -27.15
C LEU A 772 30.53 -9.86 -28.10
N GLY A 773 29.86 -10.63 -28.96
CA GLY A 773 30.51 -11.58 -29.87
C GLY A 773 30.83 -12.94 -29.23
N GLU A 774 30.45 -13.14 -27.97
CA GLU A 774 30.59 -14.41 -27.23
C GLU A 774 29.48 -15.40 -27.61
N ASN A 775 29.42 -15.77 -28.89
CA ASN A 775 28.31 -16.53 -29.47
C ASN A 775 28.03 -17.87 -28.77
N LEU A 776 29.05 -18.57 -28.26
CA LEU A 776 28.86 -19.83 -27.53
C LEU A 776 28.15 -19.64 -26.19
N LYS A 777 28.48 -18.57 -25.44
CA LYS A 777 27.75 -18.22 -24.22
C LYS A 777 26.33 -17.80 -24.54
N ALA A 778 26.15 -17.00 -25.62
CA ALA A 778 24.83 -16.63 -26.10
C ALA A 778 23.96 -17.85 -26.36
N VAL A 779 24.44 -18.85 -27.11
CA VAL A 779 23.73 -20.12 -27.35
C VAL A 779 23.36 -20.81 -26.04
N SER A 780 24.30 -20.95 -25.09
CA SER A 780 24.01 -21.63 -23.81
C SER A 780 22.89 -20.97 -23.01
N PHE A 781 22.87 -19.64 -22.95
CA PHE A 781 21.80 -18.91 -22.25
C PHE A 781 20.46 -18.99 -23.00
N LEU A 782 20.47 -18.87 -24.33
CA LEU A 782 19.27 -19.01 -25.14
C LEU A 782 18.69 -20.43 -25.12
N GLU A 783 19.52 -21.47 -25.03
CA GLU A 783 19.07 -22.86 -24.88
C GLU A 783 18.40 -23.10 -23.52
N LYS A 784 18.94 -22.51 -22.44
CA LYS A 784 18.28 -22.54 -21.12
C LYS A 784 16.92 -21.85 -21.16
N ALA A 785 16.84 -20.66 -21.79
CA ALA A 785 15.56 -19.98 -21.99
C ALA A 785 14.58 -20.86 -22.78
N LEU A 786 15.07 -21.58 -23.80
CA LEU A 786 14.25 -22.43 -24.65
C LEU A 786 13.69 -23.62 -23.87
N GLU A 787 14.52 -24.28 -23.06
CA GLU A 787 14.10 -25.40 -22.23
C GLU A 787 12.97 -24.99 -21.28
N ILE A 788 13.10 -23.82 -20.65
CA ILE A 788 12.09 -23.31 -19.72
C ILE A 788 10.80 -22.97 -20.47
N TYR A 789 10.86 -22.16 -21.52
CA TYR A 789 9.66 -21.78 -22.28
C TYR A 789 8.94 -22.98 -22.89
N GLN A 790 9.66 -24.02 -23.34
CA GLN A 790 9.02 -25.25 -23.84
C GLN A 790 8.24 -26.02 -22.78
N LYS A 791 8.58 -25.84 -21.49
CA LYS A 791 7.87 -26.47 -20.36
C LYS A 791 6.71 -25.62 -19.84
N SER A 792 6.84 -24.29 -19.87
CA SER A 792 5.86 -23.37 -19.26
C SER A 792 4.88 -22.72 -20.22
N LEU A 793 5.24 -22.60 -21.51
CA LEU A 793 4.44 -21.87 -22.48
C LEU A 793 3.88 -22.79 -23.59
N PRO A 794 2.69 -22.47 -24.15
CA PRO A 794 2.21 -23.10 -25.36
C PRO A 794 3.18 -22.90 -26.53
N TYR A 795 3.22 -23.86 -27.46
CA TYR A 795 4.12 -23.82 -28.63
C TYR A 795 3.96 -22.54 -29.49
N ASN A 796 2.79 -21.92 -29.50
CA ASN A 796 2.46 -20.72 -30.25
C ASN A 796 2.65 -19.41 -29.46
N HIS A 797 3.31 -19.43 -28.30
CA HIS A 797 3.48 -18.22 -27.49
C HIS A 797 4.40 -17.17 -28.17
N PRO A 798 4.09 -15.86 -28.09
CA PRO A 798 4.92 -14.81 -28.67
C PRO A 798 6.38 -14.81 -28.19
N ASP A 799 6.63 -15.08 -26.92
CA ASP A 799 8.00 -15.10 -26.38
C ASP A 799 8.91 -16.18 -27.00
N LEU A 800 8.34 -17.35 -27.33
CA LEU A 800 9.07 -18.37 -28.10
C LEU A 800 9.49 -17.85 -29.47
N THR A 801 8.69 -16.96 -30.06
CA THR A 801 9.05 -16.33 -31.34
C THR A 801 10.29 -15.46 -31.20
N THR A 802 10.33 -14.58 -30.20
CA THR A 802 11.47 -13.70 -29.94
C THR A 802 12.73 -14.53 -29.66
N LEU A 803 12.59 -15.58 -28.86
CA LEU A 803 13.69 -16.48 -28.54
C LEU A 803 14.21 -17.23 -29.78
N TYR A 804 13.32 -17.84 -30.57
CA TYR A 804 13.71 -18.54 -31.79
C TYR A 804 14.39 -17.61 -32.79
N ASN A 805 13.89 -16.38 -32.95
CA ASN A 805 14.57 -15.38 -33.77
C ASN A 805 15.97 -15.05 -33.23
N ASN A 806 16.13 -14.87 -31.91
CA ASN A 806 17.44 -14.62 -31.30
C ASN A 806 18.42 -15.78 -31.50
N ILE A 807 17.98 -17.02 -31.29
CA ILE A 807 18.77 -18.24 -31.56
C ILE A 807 19.18 -18.29 -33.02
N GLY A 808 18.23 -18.04 -33.94
CA GLY A 808 18.48 -18.00 -35.37
C GLY A 808 19.55 -16.99 -35.75
N LEU A 809 19.48 -15.77 -35.21
CA LEU A 809 20.46 -14.71 -35.43
C LEU A 809 21.85 -15.05 -34.88
N VAL A 810 21.95 -15.74 -33.74
CA VAL A 810 23.24 -16.21 -33.20
C VAL A 810 23.87 -17.26 -34.11
N TYR A 811 23.10 -18.27 -34.55
CA TYR A 811 23.61 -19.26 -35.50
C TYR A 811 24.00 -18.64 -36.84
N ALA A 812 23.27 -17.63 -37.32
CA ALA A 812 23.64 -16.90 -38.53
C ALA A 812 25.00 -16.20 -38.37
N LYS A 813 25.28 -15.58 -37.21
CA LYS A 813 26.60 -15.00 -36.89
C LYS A 813 27.71 -16.04 -36.82
N MET A 814 27.38 -17.27 -36.42
CA MET A 814 28.33 -18.39 -36.37
C MET A 814 28.58 -19.06 -37.73
N GLY A 815 27.86 -18.67 -38.78
CA GLY A 815 27.93 -19.31 -40.11
C GLY A 815 27.10 -20.60 -40.22
N GLU A 816 26.34 -20.95 -39.19
CA GLU A 816 25.50 -22.15 -39.13
C GLU A 816 24.12 -21.88 -39.76
N TYR A 817 24.13 -21.51 -41.05
CA TYR A 817 22.96 -20.91 -41.70
C TYR A 817 21.72 -21.82 -41.77
N LEU A 818 21.89 -23.14 -41.92
CA LEU A 818 20.76 -24.08 -41.93
C LEU A 818 20.04 -24.15 -40.58
N LYS A 819 20.80 -24.13 -39.47
CA LYS A 819 20.21 -24.03 -38.12
C LYS A 819 19.52 -22.68 -37.94
N ALA A 820 20.16 -21.61 -38.40
CA ALA A 820 19.60 -20.26 -38.36
C ALA A 820 18.23 -20.18 -39.05
N LEU A 821 18.11 -20.72 -40.27
CA LEU A 821 16.85 -20.78 -41.01
C LEU A 821 15.80 -21.60 -40.26
N THR A 822 16.16 -22.78 -39.74
CA THR A 822 15.24 -23.65 -38.98
C THR A 822 14.58 -22.90 -37.82
N PHE A 823 15.35 -22.11 -37.07
CA PHE A 823 14.81 -21.34 -35.95
C PHE A 823 14.04 -20.10 -36.41
N CYS A 824 14.49 -19.38 -37.44
CA CYS A 824 13.76 -18.24 -37.99
C CYS A 824 12.42 -18.65 -38.61
N GLU A 825 12.34 -19.82 -39.23
CA GLU A 825 11.10 -20.38 -39.80
C GLU A 825 10.11 -20.78 -38.71
N LYS A 826 10.57 -21.39 -37.60
CA LYS A 826 9.71 -21.63 -36.43
C LYS A 826 9.14 -20.33 -35.85
N ALA A 827 9.97 -19.30 -35.73
CA ALA A 827 9.54 -17.97 -35.31
C ALA A 827 8.46 -17.40 -36.25
N LEU A 828 8.66 -17.56 -37.56
CA LEU A 828 7.73 -17.11 -38.59
C LEU A 828 6.40 -17.84 -38.52
N GLU A 829 6.41 -19.17 -38.40
CA GLU A 829 5.21 -20.00 -38.31
C GLU A 829 4.32 -19.58 -37.13
N ILE A 830 4.92 -19.29 -35.97
CA ILE A 830 4.16 -18.84 -34.79
C ILE A 830 3.51 -17.47 -35.05
N LYS A 831 4.24 -16.51 -35.62
CA LYS A 831 3.68 -15.19 -35.91
C LYS A 831 2.63 -15.20 -37.02
N GLU A 832 2.78 -16.04 -38.05
CA GLU A 832 1.77 -16.18 -39.12
C GLU A 832 0.45 -16.75 -38.60
N LYS A 833 0.47 -17.55 -37.53
CA LYS A 833 -0.74 -18.09 -36.88
C LYS A 833 -1.37 -17.13 -35.87
N THR A 834 -0.58 -16.26 -35.24
CA THR A 834 -1.04 -15.39 -34.13
C THR A 834 -1.36 -13.97 -34.58
N LEU A 835 -0.77 -13.48 -35.67
CA LEU A 835 -0.91 -12.12 -36.16
C LEU A 835 -1.52 -12.05 -37.56
N PRO A 836 -2.20 -10.94 -37.91
CA PRO A 836 -2.67 -10.71 -39.27
C PRO A 836 -1.52 -10.75 -40.30
N SER A 837 -1.81 -11.24 -41.52
CA SER A 837 -0.82 -11.40 -42.61
C SER A 837 -0.06 -10.13 -43.04
N ASN A 838 -0.57 -8.95 -42.70
CA ASN A 838 0.02 -7.64 -42.99
C ASN A 838 0.75 -7.03 -41.77
N HIS A 839 1.01 -7.79 -40.72
CA HIS A 839 1.58 -7.27 -39.48
C HIS A 839 3.09 -6.97 -39.61
N PRO A 840 3.59 -5.79 -39.19
CA PRO A 840 5.00 -5.39 -39.38
C PRO A 840 6.04 -6.30 -38.72
N ASP A 841 5.70 -7.00 -37.63
CA ASP A 841 6.59 -8.03 -37.05
C ASP A 841 6.89 -9.21 -37.99
N LEU A 842 5.98 -9.56 -38.91
CA LEU A 842 6.25 -10.58 -39.93
C LEU A 842 7.34 -10.10 -40.89
N ALA A 843 7.35 -8.80 -41.22
CA ALA A 843 8.38 -8.21 -42.06
C ALA A 843 9.76 -8.25 -41.41
N THR A 844 9.86 -8.07 -40.08
CA THR A 844 11.13 -8.24 -39.36
C THR A 844 11.69 -9.66 -39.51
N LEU A 845 10.84 -10.69 -39.38
CA LEU A 845 11.26 -12.08 -39.56
C LEU A 845 11.63 -12.38 -41.02
N TYR A 846 10.82 -11.93 -41.99
CA TYR A 846 11.17 -12.05 -43.41
C TYR A 846 12.49 -11.36 -43.74
N ASN A 847 12.75 -10.17 -43.19
CA ASN A 847 14.02 -9.46 -43.33
C ASN A 847 15.21 -10.26 -42.74
N ASN A 848 15.03 -10.87 -41.57
CA ASN A 848 16.08 -11.67 -40.94
C ASN A 848 16.37 -12.94 -41.75
N ILE A 849 15.33 -13.65 -42.20
CA ILE A 849 15.45 -14.82 -43.09
C ILE A 849 16.14 -14.42 -44.41
N ALA A 850 15.77 -13.26 -44.99
CA ALA A 850 16.41 -12.72 -46.19
C ALA A 850 17.90 -12.45 -45.97
N GLY A 851 18.27 -11.91 -44.81
CA GLY A 851 19.66 -11.70 -44.42
C GLY A 851 20.45 -13.00 -44.30
N VAL A 852 19.84 -14.08 -43.78
CA VAL A 852 20.48 -15.41 -43.74
C VAL A 852 20.72 -15.94 -45.14
N TYR A 853 19.72 -15.89 -46.04
CA TYR A 853 19.91 -16.30 -47.43
C TYR A 853 20.94 -15.45 -48.18
N TYR A 854 20.99 -14.15 -47.89
CA TYR A 854 22.01 -13.26 -48.44
C TYR A 854 23.42 -13.70 -48.03
N ASN A 855 23.62 -14.06 -46.75
CA ASN A 855 24.90 -14.57 -46.25
C ASN A 855 25.25 -15.97 -46.78
N MET A 856 24.26 -16.76 -47.17
CA MET A 856 24.43 -18.02 -47.90
C MET A 856 24.70 -17.84 -49.40
N GLU A 857 24.69 -16.60 -49.90
CA GLU A 857 24.79 -16.26 -51.32
C GLU A 857 23.61 -16.77 -52.19
N ASP A 858 22.49 -17.19 -51.57
CA ASP A 858 21.23 -17.45 -52.28
C ASP A 858 20.47 -16.14 -52.47
N TYR A 859 20.98 -15.32 -53.39
CA TYR A 859 20.44 -14.00 -53.69
C TYR A 859 19.00 -14.05 -54.19
N SER A 860 18.58 -15.15 -54.81
CA SER A 860 17.22 -15.34 -55.34
C SER A 860 16.19 -15.42 -54.23
N LYS A 861 16.43 -16.26 -53.21
CA LYS A 861 15.55 -16.36 -52.04
C LYS A 861 15.64 -15.13 -51.16
N ALA A 862 16.84 -14.58 -50.97
CA ALA A 862 17.03 -13.33 -50.24
C ALA A 862 16.17 -12.22 -50.84
N LEU A 863 16.16 -12.06 -52.17
CA LEU A 863 15.34 -11.07 -52.84
C LEU A 863 13.84 -11.26 -52.57
N SER A 864 13.33 -12.50 -52.73
CA SER A 864 11.92 -12.81 -52.48
C SER A 864 11.48 -12.43 -51.06
N TYR A 865 12.29 -12.77 -50.05
CA TYR A 865 11.95 -12.45 -48.66
C TYR A 865 12.08 -10.96 -48.35
N PHE A 866 13.08 -10.25 -48.89
CA PHE A 866 13.17 -8.79 -48.76
C PHE A 866 11.97 -8.08 -49.42
N GLU A 867 11.49 -8.55 -50.58
CA GLU A 867 10.33 -7.97 -51.25
C GLU A 867 9.03 -8.16 -50.42
N ARG A 868 8.86 -9.32 -49.77
CA ARG A 868 7.76 -9.55 -48.81
C ARG A 868 7.84 -8.63 -47.59
N ALA A 869 9.03 -8.50 -46.99
CA ALA A 869 9.24 -7.59 -45.86
C ALA A 869 8.93 -6.13 -46.25
N LEU A 870 9.35 -5.72 -47.44
CA LEU A 870 9.09 -4.38 -47.96
C LEU A 870 7.60 -4.10 -48.15
N ASP A 871 6.86 -5.01 -48.78
CA ASP A 871 5.42 -4.84 -49.03
C ASP A 871 4.63 -4.64 -47.73
N ILE A 872 4.94 -5.44 -46.70
CA ILE A 872 4.31 -5.31 -45.38
C ILE A 872 4.69 -3.99 -44.71
N TRP A 873 5.98 -3.65 -44.64
CA TRP A 873 6.41 -2.40 -44.00
C TRP A 873 5.90 -1.15 -44.72
N GLN A 874 5.73 -1.18 -46.05
CA GLN A 874 5.14 -0.06 -46.80
C GLN A 874 3.67 0.18 -46.48
N ARG A 875 2.93 -0.86 -46.09
CA ARG A 875 1.53 -0.75 -45.69
C ARG A 875 1.37 -0.37 -44.22
N ALA A 876 2.31 -0.78 -43.38
CA ALA A 876 2.22 -0.64 -41.93
C ALA A 876 2.93 0.61 -41.37
N LEU A 877 3.98 1.10 -42.04
CA LEU A 877 4.84 2.17 -41.53
C LEU A 877 4.81 3.39 -42.46
N HIS A 878 5.16 4.56 -41.91
CA HIS A 878 5.30 5.77 -42.71
C HIS A 878 6.35 5.58 -43.81
N PRO A 879 6.16 6.10 -45.05
CA PRO A 879 7.07 5.84 -46.17
C PRO A 879 8.54 6.23 -45.95
N THR A 880 8.82 7.11 -44.99
CA THR A 880 10.18 7.54 -44.60
C THR A 880 10.83 6.66 -43.54
N HIS A 881 10.18 5.58 -43.10
CA HIS A 881 10.67 4.73 -42.03
C HIS A 881 12.04 4.10 -42.39
N PRO A 882 13.03 4.09 -41.47
CA PRO A 882 14.37 3.55 -41.74
C PRO A 882 14.40 2.13 -42.30
N HIS A 883 13.54 1.24 -41.79
CA HIS A 883 13.42 -0.14 -42.28
C HIS A 883 13.08 -0.24 -43.78
N ILE A 884 12.16 0.60 -44.28
CA ILE A 884 11.78 0.64 -45.71
C ILE A 884 12.99 1.07 -46.55
N LYS A 885 13.72 2.10 -46.10
CA LYS A 885 14.92 2.60 -46.79
C LYS A 885 16.02 1.55 -46.86
N MET A 886 16.27 0.87 -45.74
CA MET A 886 17.27 -0.20 -45.64
C MET A 886 16.96 -1.35 -46.60
N VAL A 887 15.72 -1.88 -46.57
CA VAL A 887 15.35 -3.02 -47.42
C VAL A 887 15.35 -2.68 -48.90
N LYS A 888 14.91 -1.47 -49.29
CA LYS A 888 15.04 -1.02 -50.68
C LYS A 888 16.49 -1.02 -51.15
N GLY A 889 17.42 -0.52 -50.32
CA GLY A 889 18.84 -0.56 -50.60
C GLY A 889 19.38 -1.99 -50.77
N MET A 890 18.99 -2.91 -49.87
CA MET A 890 19.36 -4.33 -49.97
C MET A 890 18.82 -4.99 -51.25
N ILE A 891 17.57 -4.73 -51.60
CA ILE A 891 16.96 -5.22 -52.84
C ILE A 891 17.74 -4.75 -54.07
N GLU A 892 18.15 -3.47 -54.12
CA GLU A 892 18.96 -2.95 -55.23
C GLU A 892 20.34 -3.61 -55.30
N ILE A 893 21.00 -3.81 -54.16
CA ILE A 893 22.31 -4.50 -54.09
C ILE A 893 22.18 -5.93 -54.62
N ILE A 894 21.14 -6.65 -54.18
CA ILE A 894 20.89 -8.03 -54.57
C ILE A 894 20.56 -8.14 -56.06
N LYS A 895 19.71 -7.25 -56.59
CA LYS A 895 19.40 -7.20 -58.03
C LYS A 895 20.66 -7.00 -58.88
N LYS A 896 21.60 -6.15 -58.44
CA LYS A 896 22.90 -5.97 -59.10
C LYS A 896 23.77 -7.23 -59.05
N ARG A 897 23.79 -7.96 -57.93
CA ARG A 897 24.54 -9.22 -57.79
C ARG A 897 23.98 -10.32 -58.70
N ILE A 898 22.66 -10.54 -58.69
CA ILE A 898 21.98 -11.52 -59.56
C ILE A 898 22.26 -11.20 -61.04
N TYR A 899 22.19 -9.93 -61.43
CA TYR A 899 22.51 -9.52 -62.81
C TYR A 899 23.95 -9.85 -63.19
N LYS A 900 24.92 -9.61 -62.28
CA LYS A 900 26.33 -9.94 -62.49
C LYS A 900 26.57 -11.44 -62.62
N GLU A 901 25.94 -12.26 -61.77
CA GLU A 901 26.04 -13.74 -61.85
C GLU A 901 25.45 -14.28 -63.15
N ASN A 902 24.29 -13.76 -63.58
CA ASN A 902 23.67 -14.15 -64.84
C ASN A 902 24.50 -13.74 -66.06
N LEU A 903 25.30 -12.67 -65.96
CA LEU A 903 26.26 -12.27 -66.99
C LEU A 903 27.47 -13.21 -67.03
N ILE A 904 28.00 -13.59 -65.86
CA ILE A 904 29.13 -14.53 -65.73
C ILE A 904 28.73 -15.91 -66.22
N ASN A 905 27.54 -16.41 -65.87
CA ASN A 905 27.05 -17.74 -66.30
C ASN A 905 26.68 -17.81 -67.79
N LYS A 906 26.59 -16.66 -68.48
CA LYS A 906 26.33 -16.58 -69.93
C LYS A 906 27.62 -16.44 -70.76
N GLN A 907 28.76 -16.19 -70.12
CA GLN A 907 30.10 -16.19 -70.72
C GLN A 907 30.74 -17.55 -70.51
#